data_AF-A0A964AH11-F1
#
_entry.id   AF-A0A964AH11-F1
#
_cell.length_a   1.000
_cell.length_b   1.000
_cell.length_c   1.000
_cell.angle_alpha   90.00
_cell.angle_beta   90.00
_cell.angle_gamma   90.00
#
_symmetry.space_group_name_H-M   'P 1'
#
loop_
_entity.id
_entity.type
_entity.pdbx_description
1 polymer ?
#
loop_
_entity_poly.entity_id
_entity_poly.type
_entity_poly.pdbx_seq_one_letter_code
_entity_poly.pdbx_strand_id
1 'polypeptide(L)'
;MGTLLLGIALLAAGCGDKEETTDDTGAGTDTEVVVDTGETGETADTGETGDTADTGEPEDTGEPEDTGEPEDTGEPEDTGDTGTPPSPCTDADVFTGDHLVGRDPALCASETLLRVVGDIGVWDDDVTDLSTLSCVCEIEGNLDIVRAEALSSVDHLENLTAVSGRLRIVGSPLVPALTGLENVTSVGTLTLEGLPLVTELTSFHNLTTLDTLTLRDLPLVTELTGLDNVTTVGTLTLDELPMLQDLTGLSALTSVQTFSLSYAPRVRSLRGLEGVTLTGLILANNRAMASIRQLPAQSGITWLELTMLPVTDLSSLGGAGPLTGRLRVVGCHALTSLAGLEGISTQAGELMLAGNESLTDISVLQGVDTVEELWLADNVALADLSPLNTLTRVVRDATLRVAGASDLTGLSNLQEIGGILELSHSAASTAGLEALTSVYVLRVFGMEVEDLRGLVGISWLMDLELSHNPNLADLEGLSSLTTLWGTAIINDNDALTDLSGLDNVTEISRELDISDNDSLTTLNGLDSLERVGILKLRDNPLLQDTEGLGALTMLYALRVQGNPQLMSLAGIGPVDSTRWVILDDLPALTSLEGLDSLVEVIGPVTLHELDAIEDMSGLEALEIAGGLTVSGCSALVNLNGLDSLWRVNGTFQIDGNDALLRLDGAEALRITWNLDLRDNTLLTDVTALQSVQEVFQDLTITGNTNLATADAEALRDAIGTIGGAATISGNGP
;
A
#
# COMPACT_ATOMS: atom_id res chain seq x y z
N MET A 1 8.51 26.96 24.74
CA MET A 1 7.08 26.86 25.13
C MET A 1 6.30 26.91 23.82
N GLY A 2 5.87 25.83 23.19
CA GLY A 2 5.48 24.50 23.66
C GLY A 2 4.21 24.15 22.88
N THR A 3 4.36 23.93 21.58
CA THR A 3 3.30 23.80 20.58
C THR A 3 2.72 22.40 20.60
N LEU A 4 1.41 22.31 20.84
CA LEU A 4 0.60 21.09 20.67
C LEU A 4 0.32 20.93 19.17
N LEU A 5 1.00 20.01 18.49
CA LEU A 5 0.48 19.39 17.27
C LEU A 5 -0.17 18.07 17.67
N LEU A 6 -1.49 18.05 17.63
CA LEU A 6 -2.28 16.83 17.72
C LEU A 6 -2.41 16.30 16.28
N GLY A 7 -1.46 15.46 15.88
CA GLY A 7 -1.63 14.56 14.74
C GLY A 7 -2.55 13.42 15.17
N ILE A 8 -3.62 13.20 14.41
CA ILE A 8 -4.48 12.03 14.54
C ILE A 8 -3.65 10.84 14.05
N ALA A 9 -3.04 10.13 15.00
CA ALA A 9 -2.50 8.80 14.79
C ALA A 9 -3.62 7.80 15.03
N LEU A 10 -3.86 6.95 14.04
CA LEU A 10 -4.61 5.71 14.16
C LEU A 10 -4.07 4.92 15.36
N LEU A 11 -4.97 4.56 16.28
CA LEU A 11 -4.74 3.57 17.31
C LEU A 11 -4.69 2.18 16.66
N ALA A 12 -3.49 1.69 16.36
CA ALA A 12 -3.21 0.26 16.34
C ALA A 12 -2.56 -0.08 17.68
N ALA A 13 -3.30 -0.81 18.52
CA ALA A 13 -2.81 -1.31 19.79
C ALA A 13 -1.69 -2.33 19.55
N GLY A 14 -0.61 -2.23 20.32
CA GLY A 14 0.50 -3.15 20.27
C GLY A 14 0.33 -4.37 21.17
N CYS A 15 0.92 -5.46 20.73
CA CYS A 15 1.75 -6.38 21.51
C CYS A 15 3.10 -6.43 20.75
N GLY A 16 4.29 -6.27 21.32
CA GLY A 16 4.74 -6.52 22.68
C GLY A 16 5.80 -7.63 22.69
N ASP A 17 6.93 -7.34 22.02
CA ASP A 17 8.26 -7.99 22.00
C ASP A 17 8.53 -9.24 22.85
N LYS A 18 9.23 -10.21 22.23
CA LYS A 18 10.49 -10.73 22.78
C LYS A 18 11.56 -10.92 21.69
N GLU A 19 12.69 -10.27 21.93
CA GLU A 19 13.98 -10.41 21.25
C GLU A 19 14.53 -11.84 21.37
N GLU A 20 15.19 -12.33 20.31
CA GLU A 20 16.58 -12.77 20.44
C GLU A 20 17.32 -12.74 19.08
N THR A 21 18.51 -12.14 19.13
CA THR A 21 19.47 -11.95 18.05
C THR A 21 20.40 -13.16 17.90
N THR A 22 20.88 -13.49 16.69
CA THR A 22 22.29 -13.34 16.26
C THR A 22 22.55 -13.83 14.82
N ASP A 23 23.35 -13.03 14.10
CA ASP A 23 24.29 -13.30 13.00
C ASP A 23 24.43 -14.74 12.45
N ASP A 24 24.45 -14.91 11.12
CA ASP A 24 25.71 -14.85 10.35
C ASP A 24 25.46 -14.80 8.83
N THR A 25 26.53 -14.43 8.14
CA THR A 25 26.70 -13.86 6.82
C THR A 25 27.03 -14.90 5.74
N GLY A 26 26.70 -14.57 4.48
CA GLY A 26 27.66 -14.76 3.38
C GLY A 26 27.36 -15.80 2.28
N ALA A 27 26.89 -15.27 1.14
CA ALA A 27 27.20 -15.65 -0.26
C ALA A 27 26.83 -17.06 -0.77
N GLY A 28 26.33 -17.28 -2.00
CA GLY A 28 26.07 -16.40 -3.13
C GLY A 28 25.70 -17.25 -4.38
N THR A 29 24.89 -16.64 -5.26
CA THR A 29 24.86 -16.73 -6.74
C THR A 29 24.66 -18.09 -7.42
N ASP A 30 23.50 -18.29 -8.07
CA ASP A 30 23.31 -18.13 -9.52
C ASP A 30 22.02 -18.83 -9.99
N THR A 31 21.08 -18.10 -10.61
CA THR A 31 20.71 -18.30 -12.03
C THR A 31 19.66 -17.30 -12.48
N GLU A 32 19.87 -16.86 -13.72
CA GLU A 32 19.26 -15.75 -14.44
C GLU A 32 17.81 -16.02 -14.87
N VAL A 33 16.98 -14.96 -14.85
CA VAL A 33 15.85 -14.83 -15.78
C VAL A 33 16.13 -13.62 -16.67
N VAL A 34 16.35 -13.91 -17.94
CA VAL A 34 16.53 -12.95 -19.03
C VAL A 34 15.15 -12.46 -19.48
N VAL A 35 14.90 -11.15 -19.40
CA VAL A 35 13.97 -10.47 -20.32
C VAL A 35 14.65 -9.20 -20.77
N ASP A 36 15.16 -9.23 -22.00
CA ASP A 36 15.69 -8.07 -22.70
C ASP A 36 14.64 -7.48 -23.65
N THR A 37 14.86 -6.20 -23.85
CA THR A 37 14.14 -5.06 -24.39
C THR A 37 14.06 -4.98 -25.93
N GLY A 38 13.32 -3.96 -26.41
CA GLY A 38 13.54 -3.32 -27.72
C GLY A 38 12.61 -3.82 -28.84
N GLU A 39 11.53 -3.14 -29.24
CA GLU A 39 11.38 -1.82 -29.87
C GLU A 39 11.71 -1.76 -31.39
N THR A 40 10.79 -1.10 -32.13
CA THR A 40 10.88 -0.49 -33.48
C THR A 40 10.62 -1.31 -34.75
N GLY A 41 9.85 -0.71 -35.69
CA GLY A 41 10.07 -0.89 -37.13
C GLY A 41 8.85 -1.17 -38.03
N GLU A 42 8.14 -0.12 -38.42
CA GLU A 42 7.67 0.22 -39.79
C GLU A 42 7.23 -0.81 -40.87
N THR A 43 6.13 -0.42 -41.54
CA THR A 43 5.78 -0.53 -42.98
C THR A 43 5.01 -1.74 -43.55
N ALA A 44 3.94 -1.40 -44.28
CA ALA A 44 3.61 -1.82 -45.67
C ALA A 44 2.14 -2.25 -45.88
N ASP A 45 1.38 -1.30 -46.42
CA ASP A 45 0.57 -1.39 -47.66
C ASP A 45 0.20 -2.79 -48.20
N THR A 46 -1.10 -3.04 -48.36
CA THR A 46 -1.65 -3.72 -49.55
C THR A 46 -3.03 -3.16 -49.92
N GLY A 47 -3.06 -2.30 -50.95
CA GLY A 47 -3.72 -2.57 -52.24
C GLY A 47 -5.23 -2.88 -52.32
N GLU A 48 -5.97 -1.90 -52.81
CA GLU A 48 -7.05 -1.91 -53.83
C GLU A 48 -8.13 -3.03 -53.86
N THR A 49 -9.40 -2.62 -53.95
CA THR A 49 -10.22 -2.59 -55.19
C THR A 49 -11.69 -2.24 -54.88
N GLY A 50 -12.36 -1.49 -55.76
CA GLY A 50 -13.83 -1.54 -55.87
C GLY A 50 -14.51 -0.21 -56.15
N ASP A 51 -14.65 0.10 -57.44
CA ASP A 51 -15.19 1.33 -58.01
C ASP A 51 -16.75 1.33 -58.12
N THR A 52 -17.29 2.56 -58.07
CA THR A 52 -18.53 3.15 -58.63
C THR A 52 -19.87 2.40 -58.77
N ALA A 53 -20.94 3.10 -58.34
CA ALA A 53 -22.19 3.22 -59.10
C ALA A 53 -22.92 4.56 -58.83
N ASP A 54 -23.15 5.27 -59.93
CA ASP A 54 -23.95 6.48 -60.13
C ASP A 54 -25.45 6.16 -60.25
N THR A 55 -26.33 7.03 -59.73
CA THR A 55 -27.59 7.41 -60.40
C THR A 55 -28.08 8.81 -59.96
N GLY A 56 -27.92 9.81 -60.82
CA GLY A 56 -29.07 10.51 -61.44
C GLY A 56 -29.81 11.67 -60.74
N GLU A 57 -29.39 12.89 -61.10
CA GLU A 57 -30.18 13.96 -61.77
C GLU A 57 -31.21 14.88 -61.02
N PRO A 58 -31.57 16.09 -61.56
CA PRO A 58 -31.23 17.40 -60.97
C PRO A 58 -32.42 18.37 -60.81
N GLU A 59 -32.20 19.62 -60.36
CA GLU A 59 -32.84 20.82 -60.95
C GLU A 59 -32.19 22.14 -60.49
N ASP A 60 -32.04 23.02 -61.46
CA ASP A 60 -31.48 24.38 -61.47
C ASP A 60 -32.64 25.40 -61.47
N THR A 61 -32.54 26.45 -60.66
CA THR A 61 -33.07 27.77 -61.04
C THR A 61 -32.20 28.91 -60.49
N GLY A 62 -31.29 29.42 -61.35
CA GLY A 62 -31.29 30.83 -61.76
C GLY A 62 -30.48 31.85 -60.95
N GLU A 63 -29.42 32.37 -61.58
CA GLU A 63 -28.80 33.69 -61.32
C GLU A 63 -29.65 34.84 -61.95
N PRO A 64 -29.36 36.15 -61.70
CA PRO A 64 -28.26 36.81 -62.43
C PRO A 64 -27.53 38.00 -61.75
N GLU A 65 -26.27 38.15 -62.19
CA GLU A 65 -25.54 39.38 -62.59
C GLU A 65 -25.05 40.45 -61.58
N ASP A 66 -23.71 40.53 -61.59
CA ASP A 66 -22.75 41.63 -61.41
C ASP A 66 -23.21 43.06 -61.79
N THR A 67 -22.94 44.04 -60.92
CA THR A 67 -22.34 45.32 -61.31
C THR A 67 -21.50 45.92 -60.17
N GLY A 68 -20.17 45.90 -60.32
CA GLY A 68 -19.20 47.00 -60.04
C GLY A 68 -19.27 47.85 -58.74
N GLU A 69 -18.08 48.01 -58.12
CA GLU A 69 -17.73 48.86 -56.95
C GLU A 69 -18.28 50.31 -56.98
N PRO A 70 -18.42 50.93 -55.79
CA PRO A 70 -17.41 51.93 -55.44
C PRO A 70 -17.05 52.02 -53.93
N GLU A 71 -15.78 52.42 -53.73
CA GLU A 71 -15.25 53.29 -52.67
C GLU A 71 -15.25 52.79 -51.21
N ASP A 72 -14.05 52.37 -50.82
CA ASP A 72 -13.45 52.48 -49.49
C ASP A 72 -13.87 53.77 -48.77
N THR A 73 -14.75 53.61 -47.78
CA THR A 73 -15.03 54.61 -46.76
C THR A 73 -14.93 53.92 -45.39
N GLY A 74 -13.71 53.87 -44.88
CA GLY A 74 -13.31 53.77 -43.47
C GLY A 74 -14.33 53.16 -42.50
N GLU A 75 -14.06 51.94 -42.06
CA GLU A 75 -14.64 51.38 -40.85
C GLU A 75 -14.05 52.04 -39.59
N PRO A 76 -14.81 52.08 -38.48
CA PRO A 76 -14.51 52.90 -37.30
C PRO A 76 -13.36 52.31 -36.49
N GLU A 77 -12.52 53.18 -35.94
CA GLU A 77 -11.48 52.82 -34.98
C GLU A 77 -12.08 52.08 -33.78
N ASP A 78 -11.68 50.81 -33.65
CA ASP A 78 -11.70 50.06 -32.41
C ASP A 78 -10.79 50.78 -31.39
N THR A 79 -11.39 51.35 -30.35
CA THR A 79 -10.70 52.02 -29.24
C THR A 79 -10.77 51.20 -27.95
N GLY A 80 -10.81 49.86 -28.10
CA GLY A 80 -10.90 48.92 -26.99
C GLY A 80 -9.58 48.28 -26.56
N ASP A 81 -8.41 48.89 -26.80
CA ASP A 81 -7.15 48.44 -26.19
C ASP A 81 -7.07 48.98 -24.75
N THR A 82 -7.45 48.17 -23.76
CA THR A 82 -7.02 48.40 -22.38
C THR A 82 -5.56 47.98 -22.27
N GLY A 83 -4.69 48.79 -22.88
CA GLY A 83 -3.27 48.50 -23.04
C GLY A 83 -2.60 48.25 -21.70
N THR A 84 -1.92 47.11 -21.61
CA THR A 84 -0.78 46.94 -20.70
C THR A 84 0.19 48.11 -20.96
N PRO A 85 0.69 48.79 -19.91
CA PRO A 85 1.72 49.81 -20.10
C PRO A 85 2.88 49.22 -20.91
N PRO A 86 3.50 49.96 -21.85
CA PRO A 86 4.66 49.46 -22.56
C PRO A 86 5.76 49.08 -21.56
N SER A 87 6.30 47.86 -21.68
CA SER A 87 7.33 47.34 -20.78
C SER A 87 8.51 48.31 -20.71
N PRO A 88 9.05 48.61 -19.50
CA PRO A 88 10.25 49.41 -19.36
C PRO A 88 11.49 48.74 -20.01
N CYS A 89 11.40 47.46 -20.40
CA CYS A 89 12.49 46.71 -21.04
C CYS A 89 12.57 46.84 -22.57
N THR A 90 11.78 47.70 -23.21
CA THR A 90 11.78 47.81 -24.69
C THR A 90 13.15 48.13 -25.30
N ASP A 91 14.00 48.83 -24.55
CA ASP A 91 15.39 49.16 -24.93
C ASP A 91 16.44 48.56 -23.97
N ALA A 92 16.08 47.49 -23.23
CA ALA A 92 16.99 46.84 -22.29
C ALA A 92 18.09 46.03 -23.00
N ASP A 93 19.28 46.00 -22.39
CA ASP A 93 20.33 45.06 -22.76
C ASP A 93 19.86 43.62 -22.47
N VAL A 94 20.40 42.64 -23.20
CA VAL A 94 20.04 41.22 -23.02
C VAL A 94 21.20 40.46 -22.40
N PHE A 95 20.95 39.84 -21.25
CA PHE A 95 21.81 38.81 -20.68
C PHE A 95 21.25 37.43 -21.05
N THR A 96 22.12 36.51 -21.45
CA THR A 96 21.73 35.13 -21.78
C THR A 96 22.52 34.15 -20.93
N GLY A 97 21.82 33.27 -20.23
CA GLY A 97 22.38 32.30 -19.28
C GLY A 97 21.76 32.46 -17.89
N ASP A 98 22.09 31.53 -17.00
CA ASP A 98 21.65 31.56 -15.61
C ASP A 98 22.59 32.44 -14.76
N HIS A 99 22.08 32.97 -13.65
CA HIS A 99 22.84 33.82 -12.75
C HIS A 99 22.57 33.50 -11.27
N LEU A 100 23.64 33.33 -10.50
CA LEU A 100 23.59 33.08 -9.07
C LEU A 100 24.11 34.27 -8.28
N VAL A 101 23.19 34.94 -7.58
CA VAL A 101 23.53 36.06 -6.70
C VAL A 101 24.47 35.59 -5.59
N GLY A 102 25.53 36.36 -5.34
CA GLY A 102 26.58 36.04 -4.36
C GLY A 102 27.72 35.15 -4.88
N ARG A 103 27.51 34.42 -5.99
CA ARG A 103 28.55 33.57 -6.61
C ARG A 103 29.08 34.13 -7.92
N ASP A 104 28.19 34.65 -8.74
CA ASP A 104 28.53 35.20 -10.04
C ASP A 104 28.83 36.71 -9.94
N PRO A 105 29.61 37.27 -10.88
CA PRO A 105 29.81 38.72 -10.96
C PRO A 105 28.48 39.46 -11.10
N ALA A 106 28.35 40.61 -10.42
CA ALA A 106 27.11 41.40 -10.42
C ALA A 106 26.60 41.67 -11.85
N LEU A 107 25.34 41.30 -12.12
CA LEU A 107 24.65 41.59 -13.38
C LEU A 107 24.60 43.10 -13.65
N CYS A 108 24.21 43.85 -12.62
CA CYS A 108 23.99 45.29 -12.74
C CYS A 108 25.26 46.08 -12.42
N ALA A 109 26.16 46.19 -13.40
CA ALA A 109 27.35 47.04 -13.35
C ALA A 109 27.22 48.33 -14.20
N SER A 110 26.16 48.45 -15.00
CA SER A 110 25.80 49.58 -15.87
C SER A 110 24.46 50.19 -15.41
N GLU A 111 24.18 51.45 -15.78
CA GLU A 111 22.87 52.08 -15.52
C GLU A 111 21.78 51.67 -16.55
N THR A 112 22.08 50.75 -17.47
CA THR A 112 21.12 50.25 -18.45
C THR A 112 20.24 49.14 -17.87
N LEU A 113 18.94 49.17 -18.17
CA LEU A 113 18.00 48.10 -17.82
C LEU A 113 18.39 46.80 -18.53
N LEU A 114 18.08 45.66 -17.91
CA LEU A 114 18.50 44.34 -18.36
C LEU A 114 17.34 43.36 -18.43
N ARG A 115 17.20 42.68 -19.58
CA ARG A 115 16.35 41.49 -19.75
C ARG A 115 17.21 40.23 -19.63
N VAL A 116 16.78 39.28 -18.81
CA VAL A 116 17.50 38.02 -18.55
C VAL A 116 16.82 36.86 -19.27
N VAL A 117 17.52 36.25 -20.22
CA VAL A 117 17.16 35.00 -20.90
C VAL A 117 17.84 33.84 -20.17
N GLY A 118 17.24 33.38 -19.08
CA GLY A 118 17.75 32.35 -18.18
C GLY A 118 17.18 32.49 -16.77
N ASP A 119 17.69 31.70 -15.83
CA ASP A 119 17.23 31.67 -14.44
C ASP A 119 18.09 32.55 -13.52
N ILE A 120 17.47 33.20 -12.53
CA ILE A 120 18.16 33.89 -11.43
C ILE A 120 17.91 33.13 -10.13
N GLY A 121 18.99 32.72 -9.47
CA GLY A 121 18.97 32.04 -8.18
C GLY A 121 19.62 32.86 -7.07
N VAL A 122 18.98 32.87 -5.90
CA VAL A 122 19.52 33.38 -4.63
C VAL A 122 19.42 32.27 -3.60
N TRP A 123 20.55 31.59 -3.36
CA TRP A 123 20.63 30.37 -2.52
C TRP A 123 21.70 30.42 -1.43
N ASP A 124 22.49 31.49 -1.40
CA ASP A 124 23.61 31.60 -0.49
C ASP A 124 23.15 32.25 0.83
N ASP A 125 23.47 31.61 1.95
CA ASP A 125 23.12 32.09 3.29
C ASP A 125 23.78 33.45 3.59
N ASP A 126 24.85 33.83 2.86
CA ASP A 126 25.56 35.08 3.04
C ASP A 126 24.98 36.27 2.23
N VAL A 127 24.01 36.06 1.33
CA VAL A 127 23.43 37.15 0.53
C VAL A 127 22.52 38.02 1.41
N THR A 128 22.95 39.25 1.67
CA THR A 128 22.23 40.20 2.55
C THR A 128 21.34 41.21 1.82
N ASP A 129 21.60 41.45 0.53
CA ASP A 129 20.88 42.41 -0.32
C ASP A 129 20.88 41.97 -1.80
N LEU A 130 19.94 42.50 -2.60
CA LEU A 130 19.79 42.20 -4.03
C LEU A 130 20.24 43.36 -4.94
N SER A 131 21.11 44.26 -4.48
CA SER A 131 21.53 45.43 -5.26
C SER A 131 22.16 45.07 -6.61
N THR A 132 22.72 43.86 -6.73
CA THR A 132 23.26 43.32 -7.99
C THR A 132 22.22 43.05 -9.08
N LEU A 133 20.92 43.10 -8.73
CA LEU A 133 19.78 42.88 -9.61
C LEU A 133 19.01 44.18 -9.92
N SER A 134 19.46 45.35 -9.44
CA SER A 134 18.69 46.61 -9.52
C SER A 134 18.32 47.09 -10.93
N CYS A 135 18.99 46.60 -11.96
CA CYS A 135 18.75 46.91 -13.37
C CYS A 135 17.86 45.87 -14.07
N VAL A 136 17.60 44.72 -13.45
CA VAL A 136 16.83 43.63 -14.05
C VAL A 136 15.37 44.07 -14.13
N CYS A 137 14.81 44.03 -15.34
CA CYS A 137 13.45 44.49 -15.59
C CYS A 137 12.52 43.39 -16.10
N GLU A 138 13.06 42.33 -16.70
CA GLU A 138 12.32 41.14 -17.17
C GLU A 138 13.20 39.89 -17.03
N ILE A 139 12.57 38.76 -16.68
CA ILE A 139 13.21 37.45 -16.60
C ILE A 139 12.38 36.47 -17.45
N GLU A 140 12.96 35.93 -18.52
CA GLU A 140 12.31 34.91 -19.37
C GLU A 140 12.33 33.50 -18.72
N GLY A 141 13.19 33.28 -17.72
CA GLY A 141 13.24 32.07 -16.89
C GLY A 141 12.60 32.25 -15.51
N ASN A 142 13.22 31.66 -14.50
CA ASN A 142 12.77 31.65 -13.10
C ASN A 142 13.51 32.69 -12.24
N LEU A 143 12.85 33.20 -11.20
CA LEU A 143 13.46 33.91 -10.09
C LEU A 143 13.25 33.11 -8.80
N ASP A 144 14.31 32.48 -8.30
CA ASP A 144 14.28 31.63 -7.10
C ASP A 144 15.08 32.28 -5.96
N ILE A 145 14.39 32.87 -4.98
CA ILE A 145 14.95 33.28 -3.69
C ILE A 145 14.64 32.20 -2.66
N VAL A 146 15.62 31.36 -2.33
CA VAL A 146 15.34 30.11 -1.60
C VAL A 146 16.39 29.91 -0.54
N ARG A 147 15.94 29.76 0.72
CA ARG A 147 16.80 29.63 1.89
C ARG A 147 17.80 30.79 2.01
N ALA A 148 17.41 32.00 1.62
CA ALA A 148 18.24 33.18 1.79
C ALA A 148 18.16 33.65 3.25
N GLU A 149 18.90 32.98 4.14
CA GLU A 149 18.77 33.12 5.60
C GLU A 149 19.23 34.50 6.12
N ALA A 150 20.22 35.14 5.48
CA ALA A 150 20.65 36.50 5.82
C ALA A 150 19.96 37.62 5.04
N LEU A 151 19.12 37.28 4.05
CA LEU A 151 18.47 38.28 3.21
C LEU A 151 17.42 39.04 4.01
N SER A 152 17.63 40.34 4.17
CA SER A 152 16.79 41.19 5.03
C SER A 152 15.70 41.95 4.28
N SER A 153 15.77 42.00 2.95
CA SER A 153 14.79 42.67 2.09
C SER A 153 14.90 42.14 0.66
N VAL A 154 13.80 42.25 -0.11
CA VAL A 154 13.80 42.03 -1.56
C VAL A 154 13.79 43.36 -2.35
N ASP A 155 14.10 44.47 -1.68
CA ASP A 155 14.39 45.76 -2.33
C ASP A 155 15.47 45.58 -3.41
N HIS A 156 15.54 46.53 -4.36
CA HIS A 156 16.34 46.44 -5.58
C HIS A 156 15.74 45.54 -6.67
N LEU A 157 14.49 45.10 -6.52
CA LEU A 157 13.73 44.47 -7.61
C LEU A 157 12.72 45.44 -8.25
N GLU A 158 12.76 46.75 -7.94
CA GLU A 158 11.70 47.71 -8.30
C GLU A 158 11.50 47.86 -9.81
N ASN A 159 12.52 47.53 -10.62
CA ASN A 159 12.43 47.59 -12.08
C ASN A 159 11.81 46.32 -12.70
N LEU A 160 11.67 45.23 -11.94
CA LEU A 160 11.15 43.97 -12.42
C LEU A 160 9.64 44.09 -12.72
N THR A 161 9.28 43.77 -13.95
CA THR A 161 7.89 43.87 -14.43
C THR A 161 7.28 42.53 -14.85
N ALA A 162 8.10 41.56 -15.25
CA ALA A 162 7.63 40.22 -15.57
C ALA A 162 8.66 39.12 -15.30
N VAL A 163 8.17 37.95 -14.89
CA VAL A 163 8.91 36.68 -14.79
C VAL A 163 8.13 35.62 -15.56
N SER A 164 8.62 35.17 -16.71
CA SER A 164 7.86 34.23 -17.55
C SER A 164 7.72 32.85 -16.92
N GLY A 165 8.70 32.42 -16.13
CA GLY A 165 8.66 31.19 -15.34
C GLY A 165 8.03 31.39 -13.95
N ARG A 166 8.70 30.88 -12.91
CA ARG A 166 8.26 31.03 -11.51
C ARG A 166 8.97 32.18 -10.81
N LEU A 167 8.25 32.92 -9.98
CA LEU A 167 8.80 33.77 -8.91
C LEU A 167 8.57 33.05 -7.59
N ARG A 168 9.65 32.69 -6.90
CA ARG A 168 9.61 31.90 -5.67
C ARG A 168 10.43 32.55 -4.57
N ILE A 169 9.81 32.77 -3.42
CA ILE A 169 10.48 33.21 -2.20
C ILE A 169 10.16 32.21 -1.10
N VAL A 170 11.15 31.40 -0.73
CA VAL A 170 10.97 30.23 0.15
C VAL A 170 12.02 30.24 1.25
N GLY A 171 11.59 30.15 2.50
CA GLY A 171 12.51 29.99 3.64
C GLY A 171 13.46 31.16 3.81
N SER A 172 12.94 32.39 3.66
CA SER A 172 13.68 33.64 3.85
C SER A 172 13.18 34.34 5.12
N PRO A 173 13.64 33.92 6.31
CA PRO A 173 13.01 34.24 7.59
C PRO A 173 13.14 35.71 8.01
N LEU A 174 14.09 36.44 7.43
CA LEU A 174 14.38 37.83 7.81
C LEU A 174 13.68 38.86 6.92
N VAL A 175 13.06 38.46 5.80
CA VAL A 175 12.36 39.37 4.88
C VAL A 175 11.03 39.80 5.51
N PRO A 176 10.86 41.09 5.89
CA PRO A 176 9.67 41.55 6.61
C PRO A 176 8.53 41.98 5.67
N ALA A 177 8.86 42.35 4.44
CA ALA A 177 7.93 42.82 3.44
C ALA A 177 8.48 42.47 2.06
N LEU A 178 7.60 42.46 1.07
CA LEU A 178 7.94 42.15 -0.32
C LEU A 178 8.10 43.45 -1.14
N THR A 179 8.59 44.51 -0.48
CA THR A 179 8.86 45.80 -1.12
C THR A 179 9.93 45.62 -2.19
N GLY A 180 9.69 46.16 -3.38
CA GLY A 180 10.49 45.90 -4.58
C GLY A 180 9.76 45.11 -5.66
N LEU A 181 8.68 44.39 -5.36
CA LEU A 181 7.93 43.61 -6.35
C LEU A 181 6.67 44.31 -6.89
N GLU A 182 6.45 45.57 -6.54
CA GLU A 182 5.22 46.31 -6.83
C GLU A 182 4.89 46.45 -8.31
N ASN A 183 5.91 46.44 -9.17
CA ASN A 183 5.75 46.64 -10.62
C ASN A 183 5.57 45.33 -11.40
N VAL A 184 5.60 44.18 -10.73
CA VAL A 184 5.41 42.88 -11.37
C VAL A 184 3.95 42.74 -11.81
N THR A 185 3.75 42.58 -13.11
CA THR A 185 2.42 42.48 -13.76
C THR A 185 2.13 41.07 -14.29
N SER A 186 3.17 40.28 -14.57
CA SER A 186 3.05 38.94 -15.15
C SER A 186 4.04 37.97 -14.52
N VAL A 187 3.52 36.86 -13.98
CA VAL A 187 4.30 35.73 -13.48
C VAL A 187 3.64 34.43 -13.95
N GLY A 188 4.41 33.40 -14.32
CA GLY A 188 3.84 32.07 -14.56
C GLY A 188 3.35 31.44 -13.25
N THR A 189 4.28 31.22 -12.30
CA THR A 189 3.96 30.67 -10.97
C THR A 189 4.48 31.57 -9.85
N LEU A 190 3.62 31.92 -8.88
CA LEU A 190 4.01 32.64 -7.68
C LEU A 190 3.98 31.71 -6.46
N THR A 191 5.12 31.55 -5.79
CA THR A 191 5.24 30.78 -4.55
C THR A 191 5.86 31.61 -3.44
N LEU A 192 5.15 31.77 -2.33
CA LEU A 192 5.63 32.36 -1.08
C LEU A 192 5.50 31.33 0.03
N GLU A 193 6.63 30.94 0.62
CA GLU A 193 6.65 29.86 1.62
C GLU A 193 7.63 30.15 2.76
N GLY A 194 7.19 29.95 4.01
CA GLY A 194 8.07 30.06 5.17
C GLY A 194 8.63 31.48 5.33
N LEU A 195 7.75 32.48 5.24
CA LEU A 195 8.07 33.90 5.40
C LEU A 195 7.41 34.42 6.69
N PRO A 196 8.01 34.15 7.87
CA PRO A 196 7.39 34.37 9.18
C PRO A 196 7.15 35.83 9.54
N LEU A 197 7.79 36.77 8.84
CA LEU A 197 7.69 38.21 9.11
C LEU A 197 6.75 38.94 8.14
N VAL A 198 6.38 38.33 7.00
CA VAL A 198 5.52 38.97 6.00
C VAL A 198 4.09 39.10 6.53
N THR A 199 3.56 40.32 6.51
CA THR A 199 2.21 40.63 7.02
C THR A 199 1.19 40.93 5.93
N GLU A 200 1.64 41.36 4.75
CA GLU A 200 0.81 41.87 3.65
C GLU A 200 1.35 41.45 2.28
N LEU A 201 0.47 41.42 1.27
CA LEU A 201 0.78 40.98 -0.09
C LEU A 201 0.58 42.11 -1.13
N THR A 202 0.53 43.37 -0.68
CA THR A 202 0.24 44.55 -1.50
C THR A 202 1.18 44.73 -2.68
N SER A 203 2.38 44.16 -2.62
CA SER A 203 3.34 44.16 -3.72
C SER A 203 2.82 43.48 -4.99
N PHE A 204 1.83 42.61 -4.89
CA PHE A 204 1.31 41.87 -6.05
C PHE A 204 0.04 42.49 -6.68
N HIS A 205 -0.32 43.72 -6.30
CA HIS A 205 -1.57 44.38 -6.75
C HIS A 205 -1.68 44.55 -8.27
N ASN A 206 -0.59 44.42 -9.02
CA ASN A 206 -0.59 44.53 -10.49
C ASN A 206 -0.73 43.18 -11.20
N LEU A 207 -0.75 42.05 -10.47
CA LEU A 207 -0.97 40.74 -11.06
C LEU A 207 -2.44 40.55 -11.46
N THR A 208 -2.64 40.00 -12.65
CA THR A 208 -3.99 39.74 -13.21
C THR A 208 -4.25 38.27 -13.52
N THR A 209 -3.24 37.53 -13.97
CA THR A 209 -3.33 36.10 -14.34
C THR A 209 -2.09 35.34 -13.91
N LEU A 210 -2.26 34.10 -13.46
CA LEU A 210 -1.18 33.19 -13.02
C LEU A 210 -1.53 31.74 -13.41
N ASP A 211 -0.55 30.89 -13.66
CA ASP A 211 -0.77 29.45 -13.76
C ASP A 211 -0.95 28.83 -12.37
N THR A 212 -0.12 29.25 -11.40
CA THR A 212 -0.16 28.75 -10.02
C THR A 212 0.12 29.86 -9.02
N LEU A 213 -0.66 29.88 -7.93
CA LEU A 213 -0.44 30.71 -6.76
C LEU A 213 -0.38 29.84 -5.51
N THR A 214 0.76 29.85 -4.82
CA THR A 214 0.97 29.11 -3.57
C THR A 214 1.40 30.07 -2.46
N LEU A 215 0.60 30.12 -1.39
CA LEU A 215 0.91 30.80 -0.14
C LEU A 215 0.96 29.76 0.97
N ARG A 216 2.13 29.54 1.56
CA ARG A 216 2.35 28.54 2.61
C ARG A 216 3.14 29.09 3.79
N ASP A 217 2.78 28.72 5.01
CA ASP A 217 3.54 29.09 6.22
C ASP A 217 3.84 30.61 6.26
N LEU A 218 2.77 31.40 6.16
CA LEU A 218 2.80 32.86 6.29
C LEU A 218 2.03 33.24 7.56
N PRO A 219 2.62 33.05 8.75
CA PRO A 219 1.91 33.06 10.02
C PRO A 219 1.31 34.41 10.42
N LEU A 220 1.75 35.51 9.80
CA LEU A 220 1.29 36.86 10.13
C LEU A 220 0.34 37.47 9.09
N VAL A 221 0.14 36.83 7.93
CA VAL A 221 -0.79 37.31 6.90
C VAL A 221 -2.22 37.18 7.43
N THR A 222 -2.93 38.31 7.45
CA THR A 222 -4.32 38.37 7.98
C THR A 222 -5.38 38.50 6.90
N GLU A 223 -5.00 39.02 5.74
CA GLU A 223 -5.84 39.29 4.58
C GLU A 223 -5.02 39.11 3.30
N LEU A 224 -5.71 38.88 2.18
CA LEU A 224 -5.09 38.66 0.86
C LEU A 224 -5.06 39.93 0.00
N THR A 225 -5.09 41.11 0.64
CA THR A 225 -5.03 42.40 -0.05
C THR A 225 -3.76 42.50 -0.89
N GLY A 226 -3.92 42.93 -2.14
CA GLY A 226 -2.88 42.88 -3.16
C GLY A 226 -3.07 41.76 -4.18
N LEU A 227 -4.00 40.82 -3.95
CA LEU A 227 -4.37 39.81 -4.95
C LEU A 227 -5.73 40.11 -5.62
N ASP A 228 -6.32 41.27 -5.30
CA ASP A 228 -7.68 41.67 -5.67
C ASP A 228 -7.89 41.83 -7.19
N ASN A 229 -6.81 41.91 -7.97
CA ASN A 229 -6.86 42.04 -9.44
C ASN A 229 -6.65 40.71 -10.17
N VAL A 230 -6.36 39.61 -9.45
CA VAL A 230 -6.15 38.30 -10.05
C VAL A 230 -7.50 37.71 -10.45
N THR A 231 -7.67 37.47 -11.75
CA THR A 231 -8.94 37.02 -12.36
C THR A 231 -8.98 35.54 -12.70
N THR A 232 -7.84 34.93 -13.02
CA THR A 232 -7.72 33.51 -13.34
C THR A 232 -6.46 32.92 -12.74
N VAL A 233 -6.58 31.74 -12.13
CA VAL A 233 -5.45 30.94 -11.65
C VAL A 233 -5.66 29.48 -12.03
N GLY A 234 -4.65 28.78 -12.52
CA GLY A 234 -4.76 27.32 -12.70
C GLY A 234 -4.92 26.62 -11.35
N THR A 235 -3.88 26.65 -10.52
CA THR A 235 -3.89 26.07 -9.16
C THR A 235 -3.69 27.15 -8.08
N LEU A 236 -4.61 27.20 -7.12
CA LEU A 236 -4.54 28.10 -5.97
C LEU A 236 -4.39 27.28 -4.68
N THR A 237 -3.27 27.44 -3.98
CA THR A 237 -3.00 26.78 -2.70
C THR A 237 -2.76 27.82 -1.60
N LEU A 238 -3.56 27.72 -0.55
CA LEU A 238 -3.47 28.51 0.67
C LEU A 238 -3.29 27.54 1.85
N ASP A 239 -2.11 27.49 2.45
CA ASP A 239 -1.76 26.46 3.43
C ASP A 239 -1.04 27.07 4.63
N GLU A 240 -1.34 26.59 5.83
CA GLU A 240 -0.72 27.10 7.07
C GLU A 240 -0.75 28.64 7.19
N LEU A 241 -1.94 29.21 7.06
CA LEU A 241 -2.21 30.65 7.20
C LEU A 241 -3.01 30.92 8.48
N PRO A 242 -2.40 30.76 9.68
CA PRO A 242 -3.12 30.74 10.96
C PRO A 242 -3.85 32.04 11.31
N MET A 243 -3.41 33.17 10.75
CA MET A 243 -3.97 34.49 11.03
C MET A 243 -4.97 34.96 9.97
N LEU A 244 -5.08 34.28 8.82
CA LEU A 244 -5.96 34.65 7.71
C LEU A 244 -7.44 34.64 8.13
N GLN A 245 -8.15 35.75 7.89
CA GLN A 245 -9.51 35.94 8.36
C GLN A 245 -10.59 35.58 7.32
N ASP A 246 -10.37 35.95 6.07
CA ASP A 246 -11.26 35.68 4.95
C ASP A 246 -10.49 35.70 3.61
N LEU A 247 -11.22 35.49 2.51
CA LEU A 247 -10.65 35.40 1.17
C LEU A 247 -11.06 36.60 0.29
N THR A 248 -11.48 37.74 0.86
CA THR A 248 -12.03 38.84 0.03
C THR A 248 -11.01 39.42 -0.95
N GLY A 249 -9.72 39.26 -0.66
CA GLY A 249 -8.62 39.57 -1.56
C GLY A 249 -8.60 38.77 -2.87
N LEU A 250 -9.50 37.79 -3.04
CA LEU A 250 -9.61 36.93 -4.23
C LEU A 250 -10.93 37.14 -4.98
N SER A 251 -11.68 38.20 -4.67
CA SER A 251 -13.03 38.44 -5.20
C SER A 251 -13.12 38.67 -6.71
N ALA A 252 -11.99 38.93 -7.39
CA ALA A 252 -11.92 39.02 -8.85
C ALA A 252 -11.78 37.66 -9.56
N LEU A 253 -11.53 36.57 -8.83
CA LEU A 253 -11.38 35.24 -9.42
C LEU A 253 -12.67 34.78 -10.11
N THR A 254 -12.53 34.41 -11.37
CA THR A 254 -13.61 33.89 -12.22
C THR A 254 -13.48 32.39 -12.47
N SER A 255 -12.25 31.88 -12.55
CA SER A 255 -11.98 30.46 -12.80
C SER A 255 -10.72 29.99 -12.08
N VAL A 256 -10.83 28.85 -11.41
CA VAL A 256 -9.71 28.12 -10.80
C VAL A 256 -9.85 26.62 -11.10
N GLN A 257 -8.80 25.97 -11.60
CA GLN A 257 -8.87 24.52 -11.82
C GLN A 257 -8.90 23.79 -10.47
N THR A 258 -7.89 24.03 -9.63
CA THR A 258 -7.80 23.42 -8.29
C THR A 258 -7.66 24.49 -7.22
N PHE A 259 -8.59 24.52 -6.27
CA PHE A 259 -8.49 25.36 -5.08
C PHE A 259 -8.24 24.48 -3.84
N SER A 260 -7.16 24.78 -3.12
CA SER A 260 -6.81 24.16 -1.84
C SER A 260 -6.71 25.22 -0.75
N LEU A 261 -7.44 25.00 0.34
CA LEU A 261 -7.32 25.79 1.56
C LEU A 261 -7.15 24.84 2.76
N SER A 262 -5.99 24.92 3.40
CA SER A 262 -5.64 24.05 4.52
C SER A 262 -5.07 24.83 5.70
N TYR A 263 -5.35 24.37 6.92
CA TYR A 263 -4.79 24.95 8.16
C TYR A 263 -4.97 26.47 8.29
N ALA A 264 -6.14 26.98 7.90
CA ALA A 264 -6.55 28.39 8.10
C ALA A 264 -7.67 28.47 9.16
N PRO A 265 -7.37 28.23 10.45
CA PRO A 265 -8.36 28.04 11.53
C PRO A 265 -9.20 29.28 11.85
N ARG A 266 -8.93 30.44 11.25
CA ARG A 266 -9.70 31.67 11.42
C ARG A 266 -10.68 31.94 10.27
N VAL A 267 -10.50 31.30 9.12
CA VAL A 267 -11.40 31.43 7.98
C VAL A 267 -12.71 30.71 8.29
N ARG A 268 -13.81 31.46 8.31
CA ARG A 268 -15.15 30.94 8.68
C ARG A 268 -16.01 30.54 7.49
N SER A 269 -15.69 31.05 6.30
CA SER A 269 -16.46 30.87 5.08
C SER A 269 -15.62 31.18 3.85
N LEU A 270 -16.07 30.74 2.68
CA LEU A 270 -15.47 31.04 1.38
C LEU A 270 -15.88 32.42 0.81
N ARG A 271 -16.05 33.41 1.68
CA ARG A 271 -16.36 34.78 1.27
C ARG A 271 -15.18 35.36 0.51
N GLY A 272 -15.43 35.96 -0.65
CA GLY A 272 -14.42 36.34 -1.62
C GLY A 272 -14.28 35.38 -2.80
N LEU A 273 -15.02 34.27 -2.83
CA LEU A 273 -15.06 33.32 -3.94
C LEU A 273 -16.45 33.23 -4.59
N GLU A 274 -17.26 34.29 -4.51
CA GLU A 274 -18.65 34.28 -4.98
C GLU A 274 -18.79 34.19 -6.52
N GLY A 275 -17.73 34.51 -7.26
CA GLY A 275 -17.72 34.52 -8.74
C GLY A 275 -16.94 33.38 -9.40
N VAL A 276 -16.36 32.46 -8.62
CA VAL A 276 -15.40 31.48 -9.14
C VAL A 276 -16.07 30.18 -9.58
N THR A 277 -15.63 29.63 -10.71
CA THR A 277 -15.89 28.24 -11.10
C THR A 277 -14.68 27.36 -10.79
N LEU A 278 -14.93 26.18 -10.21
CA LEU A 278 -13.91 25.22 -9.82
C LEU A 278 -14.02 23.89 -10.59
N THR A 279 -12.88 23.25 -10.86
CA THR A 279 -12.84 21.83 -11.27
C THR A 279 -12.59 20.92 -10.06
N GLY A 280 -11.79 21.38 -9.10
CA GLY A 280 -11.41 20.62 -7.90
C GLY A 280 -11.34 21.49 -6.65
N LEU A 281 -11.80 20.94 -5.53
CA LEU A 281 -11.85 21.63 -4.24
C LEU A 281 -11.25 20.75 -3.12
N ILE A 282 -10.23 21.27 -2.44
CA ILE A 282 -9.65 20.70 -1.22
C ILE A 282 -9.86 21.69 -0.07
N LEU A 283 -10.52 21.23 0.98
CA LEU A 283 -10.66 21.97 2.23
C LEU A 283 -10.25 21.06 3.38
N ALA A 284 -9.15 21.39 4.07
CA ALA A 284 -8.63 20.54 5.15
C ALA A 284 -8.30 21.32 6.42
N ASN A 285 -8.67 20.78 7.59
CA ASN A 285 -8.28 21.30 8.90
C ASN A 285 -8.66 22.77 9.17
N ASN A 286 -9.68 23.30 8.47
CA ASN A 286 -10.19 24.66 8.70
C ASN A 286 -11.25 24.64 9.80
N ARG A 287 -10.79 24.55 11.05
CA ARG A 287 -11.65 24.28 12.24
C ARG A 287 -12.73 25.33 12.55
N ALA A 288 -12.69 26.51 11.92
CA ALA A 288 -13.73 27.53 12.06
C ALA A 288 -14.67 27.63 10.83
N MET A 289 -14.42 26.84 9.79
CA MET A 289 -15.17 26.87 8.53
C MET A 289 -16.53 26.20 8.69
N ALA A 290 -17.54 26.98 9.09
CA ALA A 290 -18.89 26.48 9.33
C ALA A 290 -19.76 26.42 8.05
N SER A 291 -19.33 27.06 6.95
CA SER A 291 -20.13 27.18 5.73
C SER A 291 -19.27 27.33 4.48
N ILE A 292 -19.66 26.63 3.42
CA ILE A 292 -19.15 26.81 2.05
C ILE A 292 -20.17 27.43 1.09
N ARG A 293 -21.30 27.95 1.62
CA ARG A 293 -22.45 28.46 0.83
C ARG A 293 -22.13 29.62 -0.11
N GLN A 294 -21.01 30.30 0.08
CA GLN A 294 -20.58 31.46 -0.69
C GLN A 294 -20.15 31.08 -2.11
N LEU A 295 -19.79 29.82 -2.35
CA LEU A 295 -19.51 29.36 -3.71
C LEU A 295 -20.80 29.46 -4.56
N PRO A 296 -20.72 29.95 -5.80
CA PRO A 296 -21.81 29.81 -6.75
C PRO A 296 -22.01 28.32 -7.09
N ALA A 297 -23.14 27.97 -7.70
CA ALA A 297 -23.41 26.60 -8.14
C ALA A 297 -22.26 26.09 -9.02
N GLN A 298 -21.62 25.00 -8.61
CA GLN A 298 -20.34 24.55 -9.16
C GLN A 298 -20.48 23.46 -10.22
N SER A 299 -21.04 23.76 -11.38
CA SER A 299 -21.29 22.73 -12.42
C SER A 299 -20.07 22.03 -13.00
N GLY A 300 -18.86 22.58 -12.79
CA GLY A 300 -17.60 22.04 -13.31
C GLY A 300 -16.81 21.17 -12.34
N ILE A 301 -17.21 21.04 -11.07
CA ILE A 301 -16.45 20.23 -10.11
C ILE A 301 -16.51 18.76 -10.51
N THR A 302 -15.34 18.14 -10.67
CA THR A 302 -15.18 16.70 -10.94
C THR A 302 -14.63 15.94 -9.75
N TRP A 303 -14.02 16.63 -8.77
CA TRP A 303 -13.55 16.00 -7.54
C TRP A 303 -13.56 16.95 -6.33
N LEU A 304 -13.79 16.37 -5.15
CA LEU A 304 -14.02 17.07 -3.88
C LEU A 304 -13.31 16.35 -2.73
N GLU A 305 -12.57 17.09 -1.93
CA GLU A 305 -11.97 16.61 -0.68
C GLU A 305 -12.29 17.56 0.49
N LEU A 306 -13.00 17.03 1.48
CA LEU A 306 -13.38 17.71 2.71
C LEU A 306 -12.83 16.93 3.90
N THR A 307 -11.87 17.50 4.62
CA THR A 307 -11.15 16.81 5.69
C THR A 307 -11.17 17.64 6.98
N MET A 308 -11.67 17.07 8.07
CA MET A 308 -11.67 17.68 9.41
C MET A 308 -12.34 19.07 9.44
N LEU A 309 -13.53 19.18 8.84
CA LEU A 309 -14.30 20.43 8.76
C LEU A 309 -15.58 20.39 9.61
N PRO A 310 -15.97 21.49 10.27
CA PRO A 310 -17.25 21.58 10.97
C PRO A 310 -18.41 22.02 10.06
N VAL A 311 -18.33 21.73 8.76
CA VAL A 311 -19.38 22.08 7.79
C VAL A 311 -20.62 21.22 8.01
N THR A 312 -21.80 21.84 7.85
CA THR A 312 -23.09 21.15 8.02
C THR A 312 -23.91 21.08 6.73
N ASP A 313 -23.49 21.79 5.68
CA ASP A 313 -24.28 21.97 4.47
C ASP A 313 -23.37 22.12 3.25
N LEU A 314 -23.62 21.28 2.23
CA LEU A 314 -22.90 21.24 0.96
C LEU A 314 -23.71 21.79 -0.23
N SER A 315 -24.87 22.41 0.00
CA SER A 315 -25.83 22.82 -1.03
C SER A 315 -25.27 23.76 -2.10
N SER A 316 -24.20 24.52 -1.79
CA SER A 316 -23.54 25.39 -2.78
C SER A 316 -22.75 24.62 -3.84
N LEU A 317 -22.40 23.37 -3.56
CA LEU A 317 -21.84 22.46 -4.54
C LEU A 317 -22.92 21.89 -5.46
N GLY A 318 -24.21 22.19 -5.18
CA GLY A 318 -25.35 21.80 -5.98
C GLY A 318 -25.27 22.31 -7.41
N GLY A 319 -25.62 21.44 -8.36
CA GLY A 319 -25.46 21.69 -9.79
C GLY A 319 -24.12 21.24 -10.35
N ALA A 320 -23.20 20.72 -9.52
CA ALA A 320 -22.04 19.95 -9.97
C ALA A 320 -22.45 18.90 -11.01
N GLY A 321 -21.67 18.80 -12.09
CA GLY A 321 -21.77 17.69 -13.01
C GLY A 321 -21.38 16.37 -12.32
N PRO A 322 -21.31 15.28 -13.09
CA PRO A 322 -20.73 14.01 -12.64
C PRO A 322 -19.41 14.23 -11.92
N LEU A 323 -19.33 13.90 -10.62
CA LEU A 323 -18.04 13.72 -9.95
C LEU A 323 -17.38 12.48 -10.56
N THR A 324 -16.62 12.66 -11.65
CA THR A 324 -15.88 11.58 -12.32
C THR A 324 -14.50 11.32 -11.73
N GLY A 325 -14.04 12.20 -10.83
CA GLY A 325 -12.81 12.04 -10.07
C GLY A 325 -13.09 11.43 -8.70
N ARG A 326 -12.63 12.07 -7.62
CA ARG A 326 -12.75 11.56 -6.24
C ARG A 326 -13.76 12.34 -5.40
N LEU A 327 -14.48 11.64 -4.52
CA LEU A 327 -15.27 12.20 -3.44
C LEU A 327 -14.73 11.69 -2.11
N ARG A 328 -14.04 12.58 -1.37
CA ARG A 328 -13.46 12.29 -0.06
C ARG A 328 -14.08 13.19 0.99
N VAL A 329 -14.80 12.61 1.94
CA VAL A 329 -15.39 13.31 3.09
C VAL A 329 -14.93 12.60 4.34
N VAL A 330 -14.00 13.22 5.06
CA VAL A 330 -13.25 12.61 6.16
C VAL A 330 -13.32 13.48 7.40
N GLY A 331 -13.73 12.93 8.54
CA GLY A 331 -13.75 13.63 9.83
C GLY A 331 -14.63 14.89 9.84
N CYS A 332 -15.64 14.95 8.97
CA CYS A 332 -16.59 16.06 8.94
C CYS A 332 -17.71 15.81 9.97
N HIS A 333 -17.35 15.86 11.25
CA HIS A 333 -18.21 15.39 12.36
C HIS A 333 -19.58 16.07 12.47
N ALA A 334 -19.75 17.28 11.92
CA ALA A 334 -21.01 18.03 11.95
C ALA A 334 -21.90 17.79 10.72
N LEU A 335 -21.41 17.09 9.70
CA LEU A 335 -22.13 16.82 8.48
C LEU A 335 -23.11 15.66 8.69
N THR A 336 -24.39 15.89 8.38
CA THR A 336 -25.46 14.89 8.56
C THR A 336 -25.95 14.27 7.26
N SER A 337 -25.74 14.96 6.14
CA SER A 337 -26.16 14.53 4.81
C SER A 337 -25.16 15.02 3.77
N LEU A 338 -25.01 14.26 2.69
CA LEU A 338 -24.28 14.67 1.49
C LEU A 338 -25.14 15.47 0.49
N ALA A 339 -26.36 15.88 0.87
CA ALA A 339 -27.23 16.72 0.05
C ALA A 339 -26.49 17.97 -0.49
N GLY A 340 -26.73 18.29 -1.76
CA GLY A 340 -25.92 19.24 -2.54
C GLY A 340 -24.91 18.58 -3.48
N LEU A 341 -24.73 17.25 -3.41
CA LEU A 341 -23.86 16.48 -4.31
C LEU A 341 -24.65 15.61 -5.30
N GLU A 342 -25.88 15.97 -5.65
CA GLU A 342 -26.78 15.16 -6.49
C GLU A 342 -26.25 14.85 -7.91
N GLY A 343 -25.15 15.50 -8.30
CA GLY A 343 -24.48 15.33 -9.59
C GLY A 343 -23.65 14.06 -9.74
N ILE A 344 -23.36 13.30 -8.68
CA ILE A 344 -22.52 12.08 -8.73
C ILE A 344 -23.15 11.04 -9.66
N SER A 345 -22.78 11.04 -10.94
CA SER A 345 -23.34 10.12 -11.93
C SER A 345 -22.36 8.99 -12.24
N THR A 346 -22.83 7.75 -12.04
CA THR A 346 -22.49 6.50 -12.75
C THR A 346 -21.03 6.03 -12.83
N GLN A 347 -20.01 6.83 -12.55
CA GLN A 347 -18.62 6.40 -12.42
C GLN A 347 -17.91 7.35 -11.47
N ALA A 348 -17.97 7.08 -10.17
CA ALA A 348 -17.08 7.79 -9.25
C ALA A 348 -15.69 7.15 -9.36
N GLY A 349 -14.62 7.92 -9.24
CA GLY A 349 -13.29 7.39 -8.96
C GLY A 349 -13.25 6.88 -7.52
N GLU A 350 -12.46 7.51 -6.66
CA GLU A 350 -12.42 7.18 -5.23
C GLU A 350 -13.69 7.70 -4.52
N LEU A 351 -14.37 6.82 -3.78
CA LEU A 351 -15.45 7.16 -2.85
C LEU A 351 -15.01 6.86 -1.43
N MET A 352 -14.65 7.89 -0.67
CA MET A 352 -14.16 7.77 0.70
C MET A 352 -15.04 8.57 1.67
N LEU A 353 -15.79 7.84 2.50
CA LEU A 353 -16.55 8.38 3.62
C LEU A 353 -15.97 7.80 4.90
N ALA A 354 -15.23 8.60 5.65
CA ALA A 354 -14.51 8.13 6.83
C ALA A 354 -14.69 9.05 8.05
N GLY A 355 -15.05 8.52 9.22
CA GLY A 355 -15.05 9.27 10.47
C GLY A 355 -16.08 10.40 10.53
N ASN A 356 -17.15 10.34 9.74
CA ASN A 356 -18.21 11.33 9.77
C ASN A 356 -19.27 10.91 10.79
N GLU A 357 -19.02 11.25 12.06
CA GLU A 357 -19.81 10.73 13.19
C GLU A 357 -21.31 11.03 13.14
N SER A 358 -21.72 12.14 12.51
CA SER A 358 -23.13 12.55 12.41
C SER A 358 -23.77 12.20 11.06
N LEU A 359 -23.02 11.61 10.12
CA LEU A 359 -23.51 11.36 8.76
C LEU A 359 -24.54 10.23 8.78
N THR A 360 -25.77 10.52 8.35
CA THR A 360 -26.87 9.55 8.29
C THR A 360 -27.40 9.35 6.88
N ASP A 361 -27.22 10.33 6.01
CA ASP A 361 -27.88 10.38 4.71
C ASP A 361 -26.86 10.50 3.57
N ILE A 362 -26.76 9.42 2.80
CA ILE A 362 -25.93 9.29 1.60
C ILE A 362 -26.80 9.11 0.35
N SER A 363 -28.07 9.54 0.36
CA SER A 363 -29.02 9.33 -0.75
C SER A 363 -28.52 9.83 -2.11
N VAL A 364 -27.63 10.83 -2.11
CA VAL A 364 -26.99 11.37 -3.32
C VAL A 364 -26.13 10.34 -4.07
N LEU A 365 -25.73 9.25 -3.40
CA LEU A 365 -24.96 8.16 -4.01
C LEU A 365 -25.83 7.16 -4.78
N GLN A 366 -27.15 7.35 -4.79
CA GLN A 366 -28.05 6.52 -5.56
C GLN A 366 -27.72 6.58 -7.05
N GLY A 367 -27.47 5.41 -7.65
CA GLY A 367 -27.11 5.30 -9.07
C GLY A 367 -25.60 5.22 -9.33
N VAL A 368 -24.75 5.26 -8.30
CA VAL A 368 -23.34 4.88 -8.44
C VAL A 368 -23.27 3.39 -8.75
N ASP A 369 -22.78 3.02 -9.94
CA ASP A 369 -22.67 1.62 -10.39
C ASP A 369 -21.24 1.05 -10.31
N THR A 370 -20.24 1.92 -10.40
CA THR A 370 -18.82 1.59 -10.38
C THR A 370 -18.06 2.66 -9.61
N VAL A 371 -17.12 2.22 -8.77
CA VAL A 371 -16.12 3.08 -8.14
C VAL A 371 -14.71 2.54 -8.36
N GLU A 372 -13.70 3.41 -8.42
CA GLU A 372 -12.30 2.98 -8.46
C GLU A 372 -11.88 2.37 -7.12
N GLU A 373 -12.15 3.09 -6.03
CA GLU A 373 -11.85 2.68 -4.66
C GLU A 373 -13.06 3.00 -3.77
N LEU A 374 -13.37 2.11 -2.83
CA LEU A 374 -14.47 2.28 -1.88
C LEU A 374 -13.94 2.27 -0.45
N TRP A 375 -14.17 3.34 0.30
CA TRP A 375 -13.80 3.39 1.70
C TRP A 375 -14.98 3.88 2.54
N LEU A 376 -15.58 2.97 3.31
CA LEU A 376 -16.68 3.25 4.22
C LEU A 376 -16.25 2.87 5.64
N ALA A 377 -15.80 3.85 6.42
CA ALA A 377 -15.25 3.60 7.75
C ALA A 377 -15.72 4.61 8.80
N ASP A 378 -15.91 4.21 10.06
CA ASP A 378 -16.16 5.12 11.18
C ASP A 378 -17.34 6.10 11.03
N ASN A 379 -18.30 5.81 10.15
CA ASN A 379 -19.53 6.58 10.05
C ASN A 379 -20.54 5.99 11.03
N VAL A 380 -20.37 6.25 12.32
CA VAL A 380 -21.13 5.58 13.41
C VAL A 380 -22.63 5.83 13.37
N ALA A 381 -23.09 6.93 12.76
CA ALA A 381 -24.51 7.23 12.56
C ALA A 381 -25.08 6.73 11.23
N LEU A 382 -24.23 6.24 10.32
CA LEU A 382 -24.63 5.80 8.98
C LEU A 382 -25.16 4.37 9.04
N ALA A 383 -26.46 4.24 9.25
CA ALA A 383 -27.15 2.96 9.36
C ALA A 383 -27.76 2.47 8.04
N ASP A 384 -28.07 3.36 7.11
CA ASP A 384 -28.71 3.03 5.83
C ASP A 384 -27.70 3.10 4.69
N LEU A 385 -27.31 1.92 4.18
CA LEU A 385 -26.47 1.77 3.01
C LEU A 385 -27.25 1.56 1.70
N SER A 386 -28.59 1.52 1.74
CA SER A 386 -29.42 1.23 0.56
C SER A 386 -29.19 2.16 -0.65
N PRO A 387 -28.72 3.41 -0.51
CA PRO A 387 -28.33 4.22 -1.67
C PRO A 387 -27.20 3.62 -2.51
N LEU A 388 -26.38 2.73 -1.96
CA LEU A 388 -25.29 2.05 -2.68
C LEU A 388 -25.74 0.79 -3.42
N ASN A 389 -27.04 0.47 -3.43
CA ASN A 389 -27.53 -0.79 -3.99
C ASN A 389 -27.34 -0.92 -5.50
N THR A 390 -26.98 0.14 -6.21
CA THR A 390 -26.66 0.09 -7.64
C THR A 390 -25.20 -0.27 -7.89
N LEU A 391 -24.34 -0.24 -6.87
CA LEU A 391 -22.92 -0.50 -7.00
C LEU A 391 -22.71 -1.98 -7.36
N THR A 392 -22.13 -2.21 -8.53
CA THR A 392 -21.84 -3.54 -9.06
C THR A 392 -20.36 -3.87 -9.05
N ARG A 393 -19.49 -2.86 -9.07
CA ARG A 393 -18.04 -3.08 -9.20
C ARG A 393 -17.20 -2.05 -8.45
N VAL A 394 -16.19 -2.53 -7.73
CA VAL A 394 -15.06 -1.74 -7.25
C VAL A 394 -13.83 -2.13 -8.05
N VAL A 395 -13.18 -1.17 -8.72
CA VAL A 395 -12.08 -1.49 -9.65
C VAL A 395 -10.84 -1.97 -8.92
N ARG A 396 -10.54 -1.36 -7.77
CA ARG A 396 -9.35 -1.64 -6.97
C ARG A 396 -9.79 -2.13 -5.59
N ASP A 397 -9.64 -1.31 -4.56
CA ASP A 397 -9.76 -1.76 -3.18
C ASP A 397 -11.06 -1.26 -2.54
N ALA A 398 -11.61 -2.08 -1.65
CA ALA A 398 -12.77 -1.78 -0.83
C ALA A 398 -12.42 -2.00 0.64
N THR A 399 -12.53 -0.95 1.46
CA THR A 399 -12.40 -1.02 2.93
C THR A 399 -13.74 -0.74 3.57
N LEU A 400 -14.30 -1.75 4.24
CA LEU A 400 -15.60 -1.70 4.88
C LEU A 400 -15.45 -1.89 6.40
N ARG A 401 -15.43 -0.75 7.10
CA ARG A 401 -15.45 -0.67 8.57
C ARG A 401 -16.69 0.05 9.04
N VAL A 402 -17.82 -0.59 8.75
CA VAL A 402 -19.16 -0.02 8.92
C VAL A 402 -19.66 -0.30 10.33
N ALA A 403 -19.46 0.66 11.23
CA ALA A 403 -19.92 0.57 12.62
C ALA A 403 -21.40 0.97 12.79
N GLY A 404 -21.95 1.80 11.89
CA GLY A 404 -23.31 2.35 12.01
C GLY A 404 -24.42 1.45 11.44
N ALA A 405 -24.10 0.60 10.47
CA ALA A 405 -25.06 -0.31 9.82
C ALA A 405 -24.93 -1.72 10.40
N SER A 406 -26.06 -2.40 10.60
CA SER A 406 -26.11 -3.77 11.12
C SER A 406 -25.66 -4.84 10.12
N ASP A 407 -25.67 -4.50 8.83
CA ASP A 407 -25.32 -5.37 7.72
C ASP A 407 -24.87 -4.53 6.51
N LEU A 408 -24.46 -5.23 5.46
CA LEU A 408 -24.01 -4.66 4.20
C LEU A 408 -25.07 -4.80 3.09
N THR A 409 -26.36 -4.97 3.42
CA THR A 409 -27.43 -5.22 2.41
C THR A 409 -27.60 -4.09 1.39
N GLY A 410 -27.11 -2.90 1.71
CA GLY A 410 -26.96 -1.82 0.75
C GLY A 410 -25.98 -2.11 -0.39
N LEU A 411 -25.15 -3.14 -0.30
CA LEU A 411 -24.17 -3.58 -1.30
C LEU A 411 -24.61 -4.86 -2.04
N SER A 412 -25.89 -5.26 -1.95
CA SER A 412 -26.41 -6.55 -2.45
C SER A 412 -26.23 -6.83 -3.95
N ASN A 413 -25.84 -5.83 -4.74
CA ASN A 413 -25.57 -6.00 -6.17
C ASN A 413 -24.08 -5.92 -6.51
N LEU A 414 -23.19 -5.79 -5.52
CA LEU A 414 -21.75 -5.76 -5.71
C LEU A 414 -21.26 -7.15 -6.15
N GLN A 415 -20.70 -7.23 -7.35
CA GLN A 415 -20.34 -8.48 -8.03
C GLN A 415 -18.84 -8.74 -8.09
N GLU A 416 -18.03 -7.67 -8.15
CA GLU A 416 -16.59 -7.75 -8.37
C GLU A 416 -15.86 -6.65 -7.58
N ILE A 417 -14.76 -7.05 -6.95
CA ILE A 417 -13.73 -6.16 -6.41
C ILE A 417 -12.40 -6.58 -7.05
N GLY A 418 -11.80 -5.68 -7.84
CA GLY A 418 -10.58 -6.02 -8.59
C GLY A 418 -9.30 -6.14 -7.74
N GLY A 419 -9.33 -5.65 -6.51
CA GLY A 419 -8.24 -5.64 -5.55
C GLY A 419 -8.63 -6.25 -4.20
N ILE A 420 -8.23 -5.58 -3.12
CA ILE A 420 -8.44 -6.03 -1.75
C ILE A 420 -9.85 -5.67 -1.28
N LEU A 421 -10.61 -6.66 -0.79
CA LEU A 421 -11.74 -6.42 0.09
C LEU A 421 -11.28 -6.59 1.53
N GLU A 422 -11.26 -5.50 2.29
CA GLU A 422 -11.05 -5.51 3.73
C GLU A 422 -12.37 -5.32 4.46
N LEU A 423 -12.74 -6.32 5.26
CA LEU A 423 -13.82 -6.29 6.22
C LEU A 423 -13.20 -6.25 7.62
N SER A 424 -13.37 -5.15 8.35
CA SER A 424 -12.79 -5.03 9.68
C SER A 424 -13.66 -4.21 10.63
N HIS A 425 -13.66 -4.57 11.92
CA HIS A 425 -14.33 -3.83 13.00
C HIS A 425 -15.77 -3.33 12.67
N SER A 426 -16.55 -4.09 11.88
CA SER A 426 -17.94 -3.75 11.51
C SER A 426 -18.95 -4.44 12.44
N ALA A 427 -20.21 -4.00 12.42
CA ALA A 427 -21.24 -4.38 13.38
C ALA A 427 -21.85 -5.81 13.23
N ALA A 428 -21.02 -6.81 12.91
CA ALA A 428 -21.28 -8.24 13.06
C ALA A 428 -21.96 -9.02 11.91
N SER A 429 -22.00 -8.52 10.66
CA SER A 429 -22.44 -9.36 9.53
C SER A 429 -21.80 -9.01 8.19
N THR A 430 -21.59 -10.04 7.35
CA THR A 430 -21.23 -9.92 5.93
C THR A 430 -22.46 -9.90 5.00
N ALA A 431 -23.67 -10.05 5.54
CA ALA A 431 -24.91 -10.10 4.76
C ALA A 431 -25.05 -8.88 3.85
N GLY A 432 -25.47 -9.12 2.60
CA GLY A 432 -25.46 -8.12 1.54
C GLY A 432 -24.29 -8.20 0.58
N LEU A 433 -23.34 -9.11 0.77
CA LEU A 433 -22.25 -9.36 -0.19
C LEU A 433 -22.49 -10.61 -1.06
N GLU A 434 -23.69 -11.20 -1.04
CA GLU A 434 -23.94 -12.53 -1.61
C GLU A 434 -23.77 -12.58 -3.14
N ALA A 435 -23.85 -11.42 -3.80
CA ALA A 435 -23.63 -11.28 -5.23
C ALA A 435 -22.15 -11.23 -5.62
N LEU A 436 -21.23 -11.07 -4.66
CA LEU A 436 -19.81 -10.92 -4.90
C LEU A 436 -19.21 -12.25 -5.33
N THR A 437 -18.69 -12.31 -6.56
CA THR A 437 -18.18 -13.56 -7.15
C THR A 437 -16.67 -13.61 -7.26
N SER A 438 -16.03 -12.44 -7.35
CA SER A 438 -14.59 -12.30 -7.59
C SER A 438 -14.03 -11.18 -6.73
N VAL A 439 -13.00 -11.51 -5.96
CA VAL A 439 -12.17 -10.57 -5.20
C VAL A 439 -10.71 -10.98 -5.42
N TYR A 440 -9.77 -10.03 -5.53
CA TYR A 440 -8.36 -10.41 -5.62
C TYR A 440 -7.85 -10.93 -4.27
N VAL A 441 -8.01 -10.14 -3.21
CA VAL A 441 -7.60 -10.52 -1.85
C VAL A 441 -8.76 -10.27 -0.90
N LEU A 442 -9.15 -11.27 -0.12
CA LEU A 442 -10.15 -11.12 0.93
C LEU A 442 -9.46 -11.08 2.29
N ARG A 443 -9.61 -9.97 3.02
CA ARG A 443 -9.21 -9.82 4.42
C ARG A 443 -10.43 -9.64 5.30
N VAL A 444 -10.63 -10.55 6.24
CA VAL A 444 -11.64 -10.46 7.29
C VAL A 444 -10.91 -10.47 8.62
N PHE A 445 -10.84 -9.31 9.27
CA PHE A 445 -10.13 -9.24 10.54
C PHE A 445 -10.75 -8.36 11.61
N GLY A 446 -10.61 -8.78 12.87
CA GLY A 446 -11.10 -8.00 14.01
C GLY A 446 -12.61 -7.79 13.97
N MET A 447 -13.37 -8.70 13.35
CA MET A 447 -14.83 -8.62 13.27
C MET A 447 -15.47 -9.43 14.40
N GLU A 448 -16.63 -8.97 14.87
CA GLU A 448 -17.46 -9.72 15.83
C GLU A 448 -18.49 -10.63 15.12
N VAL A 449 -18.22 -11.03 13.87
CA VAL A 449 -19.12 -11.88 13.06
C VAL A 449 -19.18 -13.31 13.59
N GLU A 450 -20.36 -13.91 13.57
CA GLU A 450 -20.55 -15.35 13.86
C GLU A 450 -20.34 -16.23 12.61
N ASP A 451 -20.64 -15.68 11.42
CA ASP A 451 -20.55 -16.40 10.14
C ASP A 451 -20.17 -15.47 8.97
N LEU A 452 -19.76 -16.10 7.86
CA LEU A 452 -19.39 -15.44 6.61
C LEU A 452 -20.44 -15.62 5.50
N ARG A 453 -21.70 -15.96 5.80
CA ARG A 453 -22.68 -16.38 4.77
C ARG A 453 -22.92 -15.37 3.66
N GLY A 454 -22.70 -14.08 3.94
CA GLY A 454 -22.73 -13.04 2.92
C GLY A 454 -21.67 -13.21 1.83
N LEU A 455 -20.61 -13.97 2.05
CA LEU A 455 -19.52 -14.20 1.11
C LEU A 455 -19.71 -15.44 0.21
N VAL A 456 -20.86 -16.11 0.30
CA VAL A 456 -21.13 -17.40 -0.36
C VAL A 456 -20.96 -17.39 -1.88
N GLY A 457 -21.06 -16.22 -2.51
CA GLY A 457 -20.88 -16.07 -3.96
C GLY A 457 -19.43 -16.14 -4.42
N ILE A 458 -18.45 -15.91 -3.53
CA ILE A 458 -17.05 -15.76 -3.91
C ILE A 458 -16.51 -17.10 -4.39
N SER A 459 -16.15 -17.15 -5.67
CA SER A 459 -15.64 -18.35 -6.35
C SER A 459 -14.21 -18.15 -6.86
N TRP A 460 -13.69 -16.92 -6.81
CA TRP A 460 -12.34 -16.59 -7.22
C TRP A 460 -11.67 -15.67 -6.19
N LEU A 461 -10.52 -16.11 -5.68
CA LEU A 461 -9.62 -15.40 -4.77
C LEU A 461 -8.16 -15.71 -5.14
N MET A 462 -7.29 -14.70 -5.07
CA MET A 462 -5.84 -14.92 -4.99
C MET A 462 -5.46 -15.31 -3.56
N ASP A 463 -5.72 -14.42 -2.60
CA ASP A 463 -5.36 -14.62 -1.20
C ASP A 463 -6.58 -14.50 -0.27
N LEU A 464 -6.56 -15.28 0.81
CA LEU A 464 -7.54 -15.29 1.89
C LEU A 464 -6.82 -15.05 3.22
N GLU A 465 -7.31 -14.08 3.99
CA GLU A 465 -6.87 -13.82 5.35
C GLU A 465 -8.09 -13.71 6.27
N LEU A 466 -8.24 -14.67 7.19
CA LEU A 466 -9.25 -14.69 8.24
C LEU A 466 -8.53 -14.63 9.59
N SER A 467 -8.44 -13.43 10.17
CA SER A 467 -7.62 -13.22 11.37
C SER A 467 -8.36 -12.50 12.50
N HIS A 468 -8.14 -12.87 13.76
CA HIS A 468 -8.68 -12.14 14.91
C HIS A 468 -10.22 -12.00 14.89
N ASN A 469 -10.97 -13.04 14.51
CA ASN A 469 -12.43 -13.03 14.54
C ASN A 469 -12.95 -13.94 15.68
N PRO A 470 -13.05 -13.43 16.93
CA PRO A 470 -13.22 -14.27 18.12
C PRO A 470 -14.57 -15.00 18.20
N ASN A 471 -15.57 -14.59 17.40
CA ASN A 471 -16.90 -15.20 17.37
C ASN A 471 -17.14 -16.06 16.12
N LEU A 472 -16.21 -16.10 15.17
CA LEU A 472 -16.39 -16.81 13.91
C LEU A 472 -16.40 -18.31 14.16
N ALA A 473 -17.56 -18.95 13.96
CA ALA A 473 -17.76 -20.36 14.32
C ALA A 473 -17.61 -21.33 13.14
N ASP A 474 -17.88 -20.87 11.91
CA ASP A 474 -17.80 -21.68 10.70
C ASP A 474 -17.37 -20.85 9.48
N LEU A 475 -16.91 -21.52 8.41
CA LEU A 475 -16.48 -20.90 7.16
C LEU A 475 -17.47 -21.15 6.01
N GLU A 476 -18.73 -21.55 6.27
CA GLU A 476 -19.73 -21.95 5.26
C GLU A 476 -19.95 -20.89 4.16
N GLY A 477 -19.71 -19.63 4.51
CA GLY A 477 -19.65 -18.50 3.59
C GLY A 477 -18.61 -18.61 2.47
N LEU A 478 -17.67 -19.54 2.54
CA LEU A 478 -16.60 -19.72 1.55
C LEU A 478 -16.81 -20.98 0.69
N SER A 479 -17.97 -21.64 0.82
CA SER A 479 -18.29 -22.92 0.17
C SER A 479 -18.22 -22.93 -1.37
N SER A 480 -18.23 -21.76 -2.02
CA SER A 480 -18.07 -21.66 -3.49
C SER A 480 -16.60 -21.67 -3.97
N LEU A 481 -15.64 -21.58 -3.07
CA LEU A 481 -14.22 -21.61 -3.42
C LEU A 481 -13.81 -23.01 -3.87
N THR A 482 -13.11 -23.09 -5.01
CA THR A 482 -12.50 -24.34 -5.49
C THR A 482 -10.97 -24.28 -5.51
N THR A 483 -10.41 -23.09 -5.64
CA THR A 483 -8.96 -22.89 -5.75
C THR A 483 -8.58 -21.56 -5.16
N LEU A 484 -7.52 -21.55 -4.34
CA LEU A 484 -6.84 -20.35 -3.88
C LEU A 484 -5.47 -20.29 -4.58
N TRP A 485 -5.30 -19.29 -5.45
CA TRP A 485 -4.10 -19.16 -6.29
C TRP A 485 -2.85 -18.69 -5.53
N GLY A 486 -3.06 -18.19 -4.32
CA GLY A 486 -2.03 -17.66 -3.46
C GLY A 486 -2.07 -18.31 -2.08
N THR A 487 -2.17 -17.48 -1.05
CA THR A 487 -2.05 -17.86 0.35
C THR A 487 -3.40 -17.82 1.06
N ALA A 488 -3.62 -18.78 1.95
CA ALA A 488 -4.70 -18.80 2.92
C ALA A 488 -4.12 -18.71 4.34
N ILE A 489 -4.49 -17.68 5.09
CA ILE A 489 -4.14 -17.50 6.51
C ILE A 489 -5.43 -17.54 7.31
N ILE A 490 -5.52 -18.48 8.26
CA ILE A 490 -6.66 -18.66 9.16
C ILE A 490 -6.11 -18.71 10.57
N ASN A 491 -6.11 -17.58 11.26
CA ASN A 491 -5.51 -17.48 12.59
C ASN A 491 -6.27 -16.63 13.60
N ASP A 492 -6.05 -16.85 14.88
CA ASP A 492 -6.68 -16.08 15.96
C ASP A 492 -8.22 -16.04 15.83
N ASN A 493 -8.85 -17.14 15.41
CA ASN A 493 -10.32 -17.29 15.35
C ASN A 493 -10.79 -18.23 16.48
N ASP A 494 -10.77 -17.73 17.72
CA ASP A 494 -10.94 -18.52 18.95
C ASP A 494 -12.19 -19.43 18.99
N ALA A 495 -13.27 -19.08 18.28
CA ALA A 495 -14.52 -19.84 18.25
C ALA A 495 -14.58 -20.90 17.13
N LEU A 496 -13.62 -20.92 16.21
CA LEU A 496 -13.62 -21.81 15.05
C LEU A 496 -13.29 -23.24 15.49
N THR A 497 -14.20 -24.19 15.25
CA THR A 497 -14.03 -25.59 15.71
C THR A 497 -13.55 -26.56 14.64
N ASP A 498 -13.80 -26.22 13.38
CA ASP A 498 -13.41 -26.93 12.17
C ASP A 498 -13.31 -25.96 10.98
N LEU A 499 -13.03 -26.46 9.78
CA LEU A 499 -12.86 -25.66 8.56
C LEU A 499 -14.02 -25.88 7.56
N SER A 500 -15.18 -26.36 8.03
CA SER A 500 -16.37 -26.56 7.18
C SER A 500 -16.71 -25.28 6.43
N GLY A 501 -16.96 -25.40 5.13
CA GLY A 501 -17.07 -24.29 4.20
C GLY A 501 -15.87 -24.17 3.25
N LEU A 502 -14.75 -24.85 3.51
CA LEU A 502 -13.66 -25.02 2.54
C LEU A 502 -13.75 -26.35 1.76
N ASP A 503 -14.86 -27.08 1.89
CA ASP A 503 -15.02 -28.48 1.42
C ASP A 503 -14.74 -28.70 -0.06
N ASN A 504 -14.88 -27.65 -0.87
CA ASN A 504 -14.70 -27.69 -2.32
C ASN A 504 -13.30 -27.23 -2.78
N VAL A 505 -12.45 -26.75 -1.86
CA VAL A 505 -11.10 -26.28 -2.19
C VAL A 505 -10.20 -27.47 -2.47
N THR A 506 -9.72 -27.57 -3.72
CA THR A 506 -8.83 -28.65 -4.16
C THR A 506 -7.37 -28.24 -4.22
N GLU A 507 -7.07 -26.94 -4.30
CA GLU A 507 -5.71 -26.43 -4.41
C GLU A 507 -5.53 -25.08 -3.71
N ILE A 508 -4.45 -24.99 -2.93
CA ILE A 508 -3.90 -23.75 -2.37
C ILE A 508 -2.45 -23.63 -2.85
N SER A 509 -2.21 -22.78 -3.86
CA SER A 509 -0.97 -22.86 -4.63
C SER A 509 0.29 -22.42 -3.86
N ARG A 510 0.18 -21.57 -2.83
CA ARG A 510 1.33 -21.07 -2.08
C ARG A 510 1.42 -21.58 -0.66
N GLU A 511 0.55 -21.13 0.23
CA GLU A 511 0.65 -21.45 1.65
C GLU A 511 -0.74 -21.53 2.26
N LEU A 512 -0.95 -22.55 3.10
CA LEU A 512 -2.06 -22.65 4.03
C LEU A 512 -1.46 -22.58 5.44
N ASP A 513 -1.74 -21.49 6.15
CA ASP A 513 -1.36 -21.30 7.55
C ASP A 513 -2.61 -21.31 8.42
N ILE A 514 -2.71 -22.32 9.28
CA ILE A 514 -3.76 -22.46 10.27
C ILE A 514 -3.08 -22.38 11.63
N SER A 515 -3.20 -21.23 12.28
CA SER A 515 -2.53 -21.00 13.55
C SER A 515 -3.38 -20.35 14.62
N ASP A 516 -3.08 -20.59 15.89
CA ASP A 516 -3.70 -19.83 17.00
C ASP A 516 -5.24 -19.90 17.00
N ASN A 517 -5.84 -21.02 16.58
CA ASN A 517 -7.30 -21.22 16.66
C ASN A 517 -7.61 -22.10 17.87
N ASP A 518 -7.82 -21.47 19.02
CA ASP A 518 -7.90 -22.12 20.34
C ASP A 518 -8.96 -23.24 20.44
N SER A 519 -10.07 -23.14 19.70
CA SER A 519 -11.14 -24.14 19.71
C SER A 519 -11.09 -25.15 18.56
N LEU A 520 -10.10 -25.08 17.67
CA LEU A 520 -10.02 -25.93 16.49
C LEU A 520 -9.70 -27.37 16.90
N THR A 521 -10.58 -28.31 16.58
CA THR A 521 -10.46 -29.73 16.99
C THR A 521 -10.17 -30.68 15.83
N THR A 522 -10.46 -30.26 14.61
CA THR A 522 -10.37 -31.09 13.39
C THR A 522 -10.15 -30.21 12.16
N LEU A 523 -9.60 -30.79 11.10
CA LEU A 523 -9.43 -30.14 9.80
C LEU A 523 -10.53 -30.51 8.79
N ASN A 524 -11.67 -31.06 9.27
CA ASN A 524 -12.86 -31.28 8.45
C ASN A 524 -13.19 -30.04 7.63
N GLY A 525 -13.53 -30.24 6.36
CA GLY A 525 -13.65 -29.17 5.37
C GLY A 525 -12.44 -29.05 4.46
N LEU A 526 -11.32 -29.72 4.75
CA LEU A 526 -10.18 -29.83 3.81
C LEU A 526 -10.16 -31.16 3.02
N ASP A 527 -11.22 -31.97 3.12
CA ASP A 527 -11.28 -33.34 2.60
C ASP A 527 -11.03 -33.46 1.07
N SER A 528 -11.23 -32.38 0.32
CA SER A 528 -10.99 -32.31 -1.13
C SER A 528 -9.63 -31.73 -1.50
N LEU A 529 -8.81 -31.30 -0.54
CA LEU A 529 -7.56 -30.60 -0.77
C LEU A 529 -6.49 -31.57 -1.30
N GLU A 530 -6.17 -31.47 -2.59
CA GLU A 530 -5.22 -32.35 -3.26
C GLU A 530 -3.80 -31.76 -3.30
N ARG A 531 -3.70 -30.42 -3.31
CA ARG A 531 -2.44 -29.70 -3.56
C ARG A 531 -2.30 -28.49 -2.64
N VAL A 532 -1.19 -28.46 -1.90
CA VAL A 532 -0.77 -27.30 -1.11
C VAL A 532 0.70 -27.01 -1.41
N GLY A 533 1.06 -25.74 -1.50
CA GLY A 533 2.46 -25.35 -1.42
C GLY A 533 3.02 -25.66 -0.03
N ILE A 534 2.94 -24.72 0.90
CA ILE A 534 3.39 -24.88 2.28
C ILE A 534 2.19 -25.10 3.18
N LEU A 535 2.17 -26.18 3.95
CA LEU A 535 1.18 -26.39 5.01
C LEU A 535 1.81 -26.05 6.36
N LYS A 536 1.21 -25.12 7.10
CA LYS A 536 1.56 -24.79 8.48
C LYS A 536 0.36 -25.03 9.38
N LEU A 537 0.54 -25.90 10.37
CA LEU A 537 -0.41 -26.15 11.45
C LEU A 537 0.27 -25.78 12.76
N ARG A 538 -0.03 -24.61 13.33
CA ARG A 538 0.73 -24.06 14.46
C ARG A 538 -0.19 -23.70 15.61
N ASP A 539 0.17 -24.01 16.84
CA ASP A 539 -0.48 -23.41 18.01
C ASP A 539 -2.02 -23.62 18.03
N ASN A 540 -2.52 -24.80 17.64
CA ASN A 540 -3.93 -25.18 17.74
C ASN A 540 -4.09 -26.19 18.90
N PRO A 541 -4.31 -25.72 20.14
CA PRO A 541 -4.13 -26.54 21.35
C PRO A 541 -5.11 -27.70 21.53
N LEU A 542 -6.23 -27.71 20.79
CA LEU A 542 -7.25 -28.76 20.84
C LEU A 542 -7.26 -29.68 19.61
N LEU A 543 -6.39 -29.44 18.62
CA LEU A 543 -6.29 -30.28 17.43
C LEU A 543 -5.72 -31.65 17.79
N GLN A 544 -6.43 -32.73 17.45
CA GLN A 544 -6.09 -34.10 17.89
C GLN A 544 -5.44 -34.95 16.80
N ASP A 545 -5.79 -34.70 15.54
CA ASP A 545 -5.26 -35.40 14.38
C ASP A 545 -5.32 -34.49 13.14
N THR A 546 -4.81 -35.01 12.03
CA THR A 546 -4.82 -34.36 10.72
C THR A 546 -5.92 -34.91 9.80
N GLU A 547 -6.95 -35.57 10.34
CA GLU A 547 -8.09 -36.02 9.53
C GLU A 547 -8.71 -34.82 8.80
N GLY A 548 -9.05 -35.02 7.52
CA GLY A 548 -9.39 -33.96 6.57
C GLY A 548 -8.31 -33.70 5.52
N LEU A 549 -7.06 -34.10 5.72
CA LEU A 549 -5.97 -33.88 4.74
C LEU A 549 -5.69 -35.09 3.84
N GLY A 550 -6.58 -36.09 3.82
CA GLY A 550 -6.30 -37.41 3.24
C GLY A 550 -6.22 -37.43 1.71
N ALA A 551 -6.70 -36.37 1.05
CA ALA A 551 -6.62 -36.20 -0.39
C ALA A 551 -5.29 -35.59 -0.87
N LEU A 552 -4.43 -35.10 0.03
CA LEU A 552 -3.17 -34.47 -0.33
C LEU A 552 -2.26 -35.45 -1.10
N THR A 553 -1.85 -35.02 -2.30
CA THR A 553 -0.86 -35.74 -3.13
C THR A 553 0.33 -34.87 -3.48
N MET A 554 0.20 -33.55 -3.35
CA MET A 554 1.28 -32.60 -3.58
C MET A 554 1.41 -31.66 -2.40
N LEU A 555 2.55 -31.71 -1.72
CA LEU A 555 2.89 -30.84 -0.60
C LEU A 555 4.31 -30.34 -0.75
N TYR A 556 4.49 -29.05 -1.05
CA TYR A 556 5.83 -28.49 -1.19
C TYR A 556 6.57 -28.45 0.14
N ALA A 557 5.91 -28.19 1.27
CA ALA A 557 6.55 -28.26 2.59
C ALA A 557 5.55 -28.41 3.74
N LEU A 558 6.00 -29.00 4.86
CA LEU A 558 5.18 -29.27 6.03
C LEU A 558 5.80 -28.69 7.31
N ARG A 559 5.05 -27.82 8.02
CA ARG A 559 5.33 -27.42 9.41
C ARG A 559 4.16 -27.79 10.30
N VAL A 560 4.42 -28.53 11.36
CA VAL A 560 3.46 -28.77 12.45
C VAL A 560 4.15 -28.39 13.75
N GLN A 561 3.60 -27.42 14.47
CA GLN A 561 4.26 -26.85 15.65
C GLN A 561 3.28 -26.54 16.78
N GLY A 562 3.64 -26.81 18.04
CA GLY A 562 2.89 -26.29 19.19
C GLY A 562 1.43 -26.79 19.25
N ASN A 563 1.19 -28.04 18.82
CA ASN A 563 -0.14 -28.67 18.89
C ASN A 563 -0.13 -29.75 19.98
N PRO A 564 -0.27 -29.39 21.27
CA PRO A 564 -0.03 -30.30 22.40
C PRO A 564 -1.00 -31.49 22.51
N GLN A 565 -2.14 -31.48 21.82
CA GLN A 565 -3.09 -32.60 21.79
C GLN A 565 -3.01 -33.44 20.51
N LEU A 566 -2.15 -33.08 19.56
CA LEU A 566 -2.03 -33.80 18.29
C LEU A 566 -1.36 -35.15 18.52
N MET A 567 -2.13 -36.22 18.37
CA MET A 567 -1.67 -37.60 18.63
C MET A 567 -1.25 -38.34 17.37
N SER A 568 -1.71 -37.90 16.19
CA SER A 568 -1.50 -38.61 14.93
C SER A 568 -1.42 -37.66 13.73
N LEU A 569 -0.58 -38.04 12.76
CA LEU A 569 -0.48 -37.41 11.44
C LEU A 569 -1.18 -38.23 10.34
N ALA A 570 -1.85 -39.34 10.68
CA ALA A 570 -2.34 -40.34 9.71
C ALA A 570 -3.38 -39.83 8.70
N GLY A 571 -3.91 -38.62 8.93
CA GLY A 571 -4.78 -37.94 7.99
C GLY A 571 -4.06 -37.22 6.85
N ILE A 572 -2.73 -37.08 6.87
CA ILE A 572 -1.97 -36.51 5.74
C ILE A 572 -1.95 -37.54 4.60
N GLY A 573 -2.41 -37.12 3.41
CA GLY A 573 -2.44 -37.97 2.22
C GLY A 573 -1.06 -38.45 1.75
N PRO A 574 -1.00 -39.36 0.75
CA PRO A 574 0.24 -40.03 0.34
C PRO A 574 1.18 -39.07 -0.40
N VAL A 575 1.97 -38.31 0.36
CA VAL A 575 2.99 -37.38 -0.14
C VAL A 575 4.30 -38.16 -0.33
N ASP A 576 4.76 -38.29 -1.58
CA ASP A 576 5.98 -39.04 -1.92
C ASP A 576 7.26 -38.20 -1.78
N SER A 577 7.14 -36.88 -1.89
CA SER A 577 8.28 -35.96 -1.86
C SER A 577 7.87 -34.58 -1.35
N THR A 578 8.78 -33.94 -0.62
CA THR A 578 8.58 -32.57 -0.12
C THR A 578 9.89 -31.81 0.04
N ARG A 579 9.82 -30.49 0.19
CA ARG A 579 11.00 -29.62 0.32
C ARG A 579 11.58 -29.65 1.73
N TRP A 580 10.74 -29.71 2.76
CA TRP A 580 11.16 -29.83 4.16
C TRP A 580 10.00 -30.30 5.02
N VAL A 581 10.34 -30.96 6.13
CA VAL A 581 9.40 -31.39 7.17
C VAL A 581 9.91 -30.86 8.50
N ILE A 582 9.07 -30.12 9.22
CA ILE A 582 9.38 -29.59 10.54
C ILE A 582 8.24 -29.97 11.48
N LEU A 583 8.53 -30.85 12.44
CA LEU A 583 7.66 -31.23 13.54
C LEU A 583 8.30 -30.78 14.84
N ASP A 584 7.61 -29.93 15.60
CA ASP A 584 8.18 -29.17 16.71
C ASP A 584 7.16 -29.01 17.85
N ASP A 585 7.53 -29.29 19.10
CA ASP A 585 6.64 -29.16 20.26
C ASP A 585 5.28 -29.88 20.05
N LEU A 586 5.34 -31.21 19.84
CA LEU A 586 4.17 -32.08 19.68
C LEU A 586 4.20 -33.20 20.74
N PRO A 587 4.02 -32.85 22.03
CA PRO A 587 4.26 -33.77 23.13
C PRO A 587 3.31 -34.99 23.19
N ALA A 588 2.19 -34.97 22.47
CA ALA A 588 1.24 -36.07 22.40
C ALA A 588 1.41 -36.98 21.18
N LEU A 589 2.29 -36.62 20.23
CA LEU A 589 2.43 -37.35 18.97
C LEU A 589 3.14 -38.69 19.19
N THR A 590 2.43 -39.80 18.95
CA THR A 590 2.96 -41.15 19.24
C THR A 590 3.61 -41.83 18.03
N SER A 591 3.34 -41.37 16.82
CA SER A 591 3.87 -41.95 15.58
C SER A 591 3.83 -40.94 14.43
N LEU A 592 4.67 -41.15 13.42
CA LEU A 592 4.72 -40.35 12.19
C LEU A 592 3.86 -40.95 11.06
N GLU A 593 3.00 -41.93 11.35
CA GLU A 593 2.03 -42.50 10.40
C GLU A 593 1.27 -41.36 9.70
N GLY A 594 1.16 -41.42 8.36
CA GLY A 594 0.79 -40.29 7.51
C GLY A 594 1.95 -39.72 6.69
N LEU A 595 3.21 -39.97 7.11
CA LEU A 595 4.42 -39.67 6.33
C LEU A 595 5.03 -40.93 5.69
N ASP A 596 4.35 -42.09 5.79
CA ASP A 596 4.86 -43.42 5.44
C ASP A 596 5.08 -43.61 3.93
N SER A 597 4.52 -42.71 3.11
CA SER A 597 4.75 -42.66 1.66
C SER A 597 5.95 -41.81 1.25
N LEU A 598 6.55 -41.05 2.19
CA LEU A 598 7.57 -40.06 1.89
C LEU A 598 8.90 -40.73 1.55
N VAL A 599 9.33 -40.59 0.29
CA VAL A 599 10.57 -41.19 -0.23
C VAL A 599 11.73 -40.20 -0.17
N GLU A 600 11.48 -38.93 -0.49
CA GLU A 600 12.53 -37.91 -0.57
C GLU A 600 12.10 -36.59 0.10
N VAL A 601 12.95 -36.08 0.99
CA VAL A 601 12.89 -34.70 1.47
C VAL A 601 14.13 -33.97 0.99
N ILE A 602 13.94 -32.97 0.12
CA ILE A 602 15.08 -32.25 -0.49
C ILE A 602 15.86 -31.44 0.56
N GLY A 603 15.17 -30.94 1.57
CA GLY A 603 15.68 -30.12 2.67
C GLY A 603 15.65 -30.81 4.02
N PRO A 604 15.65 -30.03 5.11
CA PRO A 604 15.69 -30.60 6.45
C PRO A 604 14.40 -31.36 6.78
N VAL A 605 14.59 -32.49 7.46
CA VAL A 605 13.62 -33.15 8.32
C VAL A 605 14.02 -32.82 9.75
N THR A 606 13.21 -32.02 10.45
CA THR A 606 13.43 -31.64 11.84
C THR A 606 12.33 -32.24 12.69
N LEU A 607 12.71 -33.04 13.67
CA LEU A 607 11.86 -33.67 14.66
C LEU A 607 12.35 -33.18 16.04
N HIS A 608 11.63 -32.22 16.63
CA HIS A 608 12.02 -31.58 17.87
C HIS A 608 10.89 -31.64 18.90
N GLU A 609 11.24 -31.97 20.16
CA GLU A 609 10.28 -32.00 21.28
C GLU A 609 9.03 -32.85 20.99
N LEU A 610 9.24 -34.04 20.43
CA LEU A 610 8.20 -35.06 20.21
C LEU A 610 8.18 -36.04 21.38
N ASP A 611 7.74 -35.59 22.55
CA ASP A 611 7.93 -36.29 23.83
C ASP A 611 7.31 -37.69 23.92
N ALA A 612 6.28 -38.00 23.13
CA ALA A 612 5.59 -39.30 23.15
C ALA A 612 6.08 -40.29 22.07
N ILE A 613 7.01 -39.90 21.21
CA ILE A 613 7.46 -40.74 20.11
C ILE A 613 8.48 -41.79 20.61
N GLU A 614 8.25 -43.08 20.34
CA GLU A 614 9.14 -44.16 20.79
C GLU A 614 10.15 -44.63 19.72
N ASP A 615 9.82 -44.42 18.44
CA ASP A 615 10.64 -44.72 17.26
C ASP A 615 10.25 -43.82 16.06
N MET A 616 10.72 -44.11 14.85
CA MET A 616 10.45 -43.33 13.63
C MET A 616 9.40 -44.00 12.73
N SER A 617 8.52 -44.83 13.30
CA SER A 617 7.42 -45.46 12.55
C SER A 617 6.59 -44.40 11.83
N GLY A 618 6.37 -44.61 10.53
CA GLY A 618 5.83 -43.63 9.60
C GLY A 618 6.86 -42.97 8.68
N LEU A 619 8.15 -43.30 8.76
CA LEU A 619 9.18 -42.85 7.80
C LEU A 619 9.81 -44.00 7.01
N GLU A 620 9.17 -45.16 6.96
CA GLU A 620 9.74 -46.42 6.43
C GLU A 620 10.18 -46.33 4.96
N ALA A 621 9.53 -45.46 4.18
CA ALA A 621 9.84 -45.24 2.78
C ALA A 621 10.96 -44.21 2.54
N LEU A 622 11.38 -43.46 3.57
CA LEU A 622 12.30 -42.34 3.41
C LEU A 622 13.69 -42.84 3.02
N GLU A 623 14.11 -42.54 1.79
CA GLU A 623 15.41 -42.95 1.24
C GLU A 623 16.45 -41.83 1.33
N ILE A 624 16.03 -40.58 1.13
CA ILE A 624 16.90 -39.41 1.02
C ILE A 624 16.33 -38.24 1.83
N ALA A 625 17.17 -37.63 2.67
CA ALA A 625 16.86 -36.38 3.36
C ALA A 625 17.91 -35.30 3.06
N GLY A 626 17.48 -34.04 2.95
CA GLY A 626 18.38 -32.88 2.82
C GLY A 626 19.15 -32.58 4.10
N GLY A 627 18.60 -33.00 5.24
CA GLY A 627 19.17 -32.99 6.57
C GLY A 627 18.22 -33.78 7.46
N LEU A 628 18.70 -34.40 8.53
CA LEU A 628 17.87 -35.05 9.53
C LEU A 628 18.32 -34.59 10.91
N THR A 629 17.45 -33.89 11.63
CA THR A 629 17.66 -33.47 13.02
C THR A 629 16.58 -34.10 13.88
N VAL A 630 17.00 -34.87 14.88
CA VAL A 630 16.12 -35.46 15.89
C VAL A 630 16.62 -35.02 17.26
N SER A 631 15.82 -34.24 17.97
CA SER A 631 16.23 -33.71 19.27
C SER A 631 15.11 -33.53 20.28
N GLY A 632 15.45 -33.63 21.56
CA GLY A 632 14.50 -33.44 22.65
C GLY A 632 13.35 -34.45 22.67
N CYS A 633 13.45 -35.58 21.97
CA CYS A 633 12.39 -36.60 21.94
C CYS A 633 12.56 -37.53 23.14
N SER A 634 11.94 -37.19 24.28
CA SER A 634 12.25 -37.79 25.58
C SER A 634 11.81 -39.26 25.74
N ALA A 635 10.89 -39.77 24.93
CA ALA A 635 10.49 -41.19 24.89
C ALA A 635 11.20 -42.01 23.81
N LEU A 636 12.00 -41.40 22.94
CA LEU A 636 12.58 -42.06 21.77
C LEU A 636 13.59 -43.12 22.18
N VAL A 637 13.34 -44.39 21.85
CA VAL A 637 14.19 -45.53 22.28
C VAL A 637 15.13 -46.00 21.18
N ASN A 638 14.74 -45.86 19.91
CA ASN A 638 15.49 -46.28 18.72
C ASN A 638 15.04 -45.48 17.48
N LEU A 639 15.65 -45.74 16.31
CA LEU A 639 15.32 -45.06 15.05
C LEU A 639 14.60 -45.98 14.04
N ASN A 640 13.97 -47.08 14.50
CA ASN A 640 13.24 -48.00 13.61
C ASN A 640 12.20 -47.22 12.81
N GLY A 641 12.05 -47.54 11.54
CA GLY A 641 11.30 -46.70 10.60
C GLY A 641 12.22 -45.88 9.69
N LEU A 642 13.50 -45.69 10.00
CA LEU A 642 14.48 -45.11 9.06
C LEU A 642 15.21 -46.16 8.21
N ASP A 643 14.72 -47.39 8.17
CA ASP A 643 15.41 -48.55 7.57
C ASP A 643 15.79 -48.39 6.08
N SER A 644 15.12 -47.48 5.36
CA SER A 644 15.39 -47.16 3.95
C SER A 644 16.34 -45.98 3.76
N LEU A 645 16.60 -45.18 4.79
CA LEU A 645 17.34 -43.92 4.72
C LEU A 645 18.82 -44.19 4.47
N TRP A 646 19.24 -44.07 3.21
CA TRP A 646 20.62 -44.36 2.82
C TRP A 646 21.48 -43.12 2.63
N ARG A 647 20.86 -41.94 2.51
CA ARG A 647 21.57 -40.68 2.25
C ARG A 647 20.96 -39.49 2.96
N VAL A 648 21.82 -38.74 3.65
CA VAL A 648 21.53 -37.39 4.12
C VAL A 648 22.44 -36.40 3.41
N ASN A 649 21.89 -35.42 2.69
CA ASN A 649 22.68 -34.44 1.95
C ASN A 649 23.29 -33.34 2.83
N GLY A 650 22.79 -33.19 4.06
CA GLY A 650 23.22 -32.22 5.05
C GLY A 650 23.64 -32.91 6.34
N THR A 651 23.26 -32.34 7.49
CA THR A 651 23.60 -32.91 8.79
C THR A 651 22.65 -34.05 9.15
N PHE A 652 23.20 -35.20 9.57
CA PHE A 652 22.50 -36.21 10.36
C PHE A 652 22.82 -35.92 11.83
N GLN A 653 21.86 -35.33 12.56
CA GLN A 653 21.99 -34.88 13.94
C GLN A 653 20.99 -35.59 14.84
N ILE A 654 21.49 -36.29 15.85
CA ILE A 654 20.71 -36.91 16.92
C ILE A 654 21.20 -36.32 18.25
N ASP A 655 20.39 -35.49 18.88
CA ASP A 655 20.83 -34.60 19.95
C ASP A 655 19.86 -34.56 21.14
N GLY A 656 20.33 -34.84 22.35
CA GLY A 656 19.52 -34.68 23.57
C GLY A 656 18.29 -35.60 23.65
N ASN A 657 18.35 -36.81 23.10
CA ASN A 657 17.27 -37.80 23.20
C ASN A 657 17.60 -38.78 24.34
N ASP A 658 17.17 -38.44 25.56
CA ASP A 658 17.62 -39.11 26.78
C ASP A 658 17.21 -40.59 26.88
N ALA A 659 16.10 -41.00 26.26
CA ALA A 659 15.67 -42.40 26.26
C ALA A 659 16.35 -43.27 25.18
N LEU A 660 17.12 -42.67 24.27
CA LEU A 660 17.64 -43.34 23.09
C LEU A 660 18.71 -44.36 23.48
N LEU A 661 18.43 -45.65 23.25
CA LEU A 661 19.33 -46.74 23.65
C LEU A 661 20.29 -47.15 22.53
N ARG A 662 19.80 -47.11 21.29
CA ARG A 662 20.44 -47.64 20.08
C ARG A 662 19.91 -46.91 18.85
N LEU A 663 20.68 -46.98 17.75
CA LEU A 663 20.36 -46.36 16.47
C LEU A 663 19.78 -47.36 15.46
N ASP A 664 19.15 -48.44 15.92
CA ASP A 664 18.46 -49.41 15.05
C ASP A 664 17.54 -48.66 14.09
N GLY A 665 17.50 -49.06 12.81
CA GLY A 665 16.86 -48.34 11.72
C GLY A 665 17.83 -47.51 10.87
N ALA A 666 19.00 -47.12 11.39
CA ALA A 666 19.99 -46.33 10.63
C ALA A 666 20.98 -47.18 9.79
N GLU A 667 20.78 -48.50 9.66
CA GLU A 667 21.70 -49.45 9.01
C GLU A 667 21.83 -49.26 7.48
N ALA A 668 20.88 -48.53 6.88
CA ALA A 668 20.95 -48.14 5.48
C ALA A 668 21.84 -46.92 5.24
N LEU A 669 22.16 -46.12 6.26
CA LEU A 669 22.88 -44.86 6.06
C LEU A 669 24.29 -45.10 5.50
N ARG A 670 24.60 -44.47 4.37
CA ARG A 670 25.91 -44.56 3.69
C ARG A 670 26.64 -43.24 3.63
N ILE A 671 25.91 -42.14 3.43
CA ILE A 671 26.47 -40.83 3.09
C ILE A 671 25.78 -39.76 3.94
N THR A 672 26.58 -38.90 4.56
CA THR A 672 26.11 -37.69 5.22
C THR A 672 27.09 -36.52 5.05
N TRP A 673 26.62 -35.28 5.16
CA TRP A 673 27.51 -34.12 5.17
C TRP A 673 28.21 -33.97 6.52
N ASN A 674 27.42 -33.89 7.59
CA ASN A 674 27.89 -33.95 8.98
C ASN A 674 27.23 -35.15 9.68
N LEU A 675 27.94 -35.75 10.63
CA LEU A 675 27.38 -36.78 11.52
C LEU A 675 27.56 -36.33 12.96
N ASP A 676 26.46 -35.98 13.61
CA ASP A 676 26.44 -35.38 14.93
C ASP A 676 25.59 -36.20 15.91
N LEU A 677 26.23 -36.84 16.87
CA LEU A 677 25.60 -37.57 17.98
C LEU A 677 25.95 -36.88 19.29
N ARG A 678 25.01 -36.12 19.85
CA ARG A 678 25.25 -35.29 21.04
C ARG A 678 24.28 -35.60 22.17
N ASP A 679 24.79 -35.66 23.39
CA ASP A 679 23.99 -35.63 24.61
C ASP A 679 22.84 -36.67 24.69
N ASN A 680 22.98 -37.83 24.03
CA ASN A 680 22.03 -38.95 24.16
C ASN A 680 22.49 -39.83 25.31
N THR A 681 22.10 -39.48 26.53
CA THR A 681 22.75 -39.96 27.76
C THR A 681 22.63 -41.48 27.98
N LEU A 682 21.57 -42.13 27.47
CA LEU A 682 21.37 -43.58 27.54
C LEU A 682 21.87 -44.36 26.32
N LEU A 683 22.40 -43.70 25.30
CA LEU A 683 22.89 -44.36 24.08
C LEU A 683 24.07 -45.29 24.44
N THR A 684 23.98 -46.56 24.06
CA THR A 684 25.01 -47.57 24.37
C THR A 684 25.65 -48.18 23.13
N ASP A 685 25.02 -48.05 21.96
CA ASP A 685 25.41 -48.76 20.75
C ASP A 685 25.23 -47.87 19.51
N VAL A 686 26.29 -47.77 18.70
CA VAL A 686 26.32 -47.04 17.42
C VAL A 686 26.62 -47.96 16.23
N THR A 687 26.55 -49.27 16.40
CA THR A 687 26.88 -50.27 15.36
C THR A 687 25.98 -50.18 14.13
N ALA A 688 24.76 -49.66 14.27
CA ALA A 688 23.87 -49.38 13.15
C ALA A 688 24.51 -48.44 12.11
N LEU A 689 25.42 -47.55 12.53
CA LEU A 689 26.12 -46.62 11.64
C LEU A 689 27.37 -47.21 10.96
N GLN A 690 27.69 -48.49 11.15
CA GLN A 690 28.88 -49.13 10.53
C GLN A 690 28.86 -49.13 9.00
N SER A 691 27.69 -48.92 8.40
CA SER A 691 27.55 -48.81 6.96
C SER A 691 27.92 -47.45 6.38
N VAL A 692 28.11 -46.43 7.22
CA VAL A 692 28.47 -45.08 6.78
C VAL A 692 29.87 -45.13 6.14
N GLN A 693 29.92 -44.78 4.85
CA GLN A 693 31.15 -44.81 4.05
C GLN A 693 31.82 -43.44 3.98
N GLU A 694 31.01 -42.37 3.97
CA GLU A 694 31.49 -41.01 3.75
C GLU A 694 30.75 -40.00 4.64
N VAL A 695 31.53 -39.22 5.38
CA VAL A 695 31.13 -38.00 6.07
C VAL A 695 31.90 -36.85 5.41
N PHE A 696 31.22 -36.00 4.65
CA PHE A 696 31.91 -34.99 3.83
C PHE A 696 32.63 -33.91 4.65
N GLN A 697 32.11 -33.58 5.83
CA GLN A 697 32.64 -32.57 6.72
C GLN A 697 32.89 -33.18 8.09
N ASP A 698 32.16 -32.78 9.13
CA ASP A 698 32.54 -33.07 10.50
C ASP A 698 31.82 -34.30 11.06
N LEU A 699 32.56 -35.07 11.87
CA LEU A 699 32.05 -36.13 12.73
C LEU A 699 32.13 -35.66 14.18
N THR A 700 30.99 -35.54 14.85
CA THR A 700 30.92 -35.22 16.28
C THR A 700 30.20 -36.32 17.04
N ILE A 701 30.87 -36.92 18.03
CA ILE A 701 30.25 -37.86 18.97
C ILE A 701 30.61 -37.39 20.37
N THR A 702 29.70 -36.66 21.02
CA THR A 702 29.99 -36.01 22.32
C THR A 702 28.89 -36.13 23.34
N GLY A 703 29.24 -36.20 24.63
CA GLY A 703 28.25 -36.15 25.70
C GLY A 703 27.34 -37.38 25.82
N ASN A 704 27.59 -38.45 25.06
CA ASN A 704 26.83 -39.70 25.14
C ASN A 704 27.40 -40.56 26.28
N THR A 705 27.01 -40.27 27.52
CA THR A 705 27.70 -40.75 28.72
C THR A 705 27.70 -42.27 28.92
N ASN A 706 26.78 -43.01 28.30
CA ASN A 706 26.72 -44.48 28.34
C ASN A 706 27.37 -45.16 27.12
N LEU A 707 27.73 -44.40 26.09
CA LEU A 707 28.40 -44.94 24.90
C LEU A 707 29.88 -45.06 25.19
N ALA A 708 30.47 -46.25 25.05
CA ALA A 708 31.90 -46.41 25.30
C ALA A 708 32.70 -45.58 24.29
N THR A 709 33.69 -44.83 24.77
CA THR A 709 34.59 -44.03 23.92
C THR A 709 35.27 -44.92 22.86
N ALA A 710 35.61 -46.16 23.22
CA ALA A 710 36.17 -47.13 22.28
C ALA A 710 35.23 -47.50 21.13
N ASP A 711 33.92 -47.56 21.36
CA ASP A 711 32.93 -47.87 20.33
C ASP A 711 32.73 -46.67 19.38
N ALA A 712 32.72 -45.45 19.92
CA ALA A 712 32.74 -44.22 19.12
C ALA A 712 34.01 -44.10 18.25
N GLU A 713 35.18 -44.44 18.80
CA GLU A 713 36.44 -44.47 18.05
C GLU A 713 36.44 -45.58 16.99
N ALA A 714 35.85 -46.74 17.29
CA ALA A 714 35.72 -47.83 16.33
C ALA A 714 34.83 -47.47 15.15
N LEU A 715 33.73 -46.74 15.39
CA LEU A 715 32.89 -46.19 14.31
C LEU A 715 33.68 -45.20 13.45
N ARG A 716 34.38 -44.23 14.06
CA ARG A 716 35.25 -43.28 13.34
C ARG A 716 36.23 -44.01 12.42
N ASP A 717 36.88 -45.06 12.92
CA ASP A 717 37.88 -45.82 12.17
C ASP A 717 37.26 -46.71 11.07
N ALA A 718 35.97 -47.04 11.18
CA ALA A 718 35.23 -47.80 10.18
C ALA A 718 34.74 -46.93 9.01
N ILE A 719 34.51 -45.63 9.24
CA ILE A 719 34.11 -44.67 8.19
C ILE A 719 35.27 -44.48 7.20
N GLY A 720 34.99 -44.68 5.91
CA GLY A 720 36.01 -44.65 4.86
C GLY A 720 36.66 -43.28 4.67
N THR A 721 35.83 -42.23 4.62
CA THR A 721 36.27 -40.84 4.44
C THR A 721 35.55 -39.93 5.44
N ILE A 722 36.33 -39.15 6.20
CA ILE A 722 35.86 -38.00 6.98
C ILE A 722 36.61 -36.79 6.45
N GLY A 723 35.92 -35.84 5.82
CA GLY A 723 36.56 -34.70 5.17
C GLY A 723 37.01 -33.59 6.13
N GLY A 724 36.33 -33.46 7.27
CA GLY A 724 36.55 -32.46 8.31
C GLY A 724 37.13 -33.02 9.61
N ALA A 725 36.77 -32.40 10.73
CA ALA A 725 37.21 -32.80 12.06
C ALA A 725 36.42 -34.00 12.58
N ALA A 726 37.12 -34.91 13.29
CA ALA A 726 36.50 -35.98 14.06
C ALA A 726 36.65 -35.71 15.56
N THR A 727 35.58 -35.23 16.18
CA THR A 727 35.54 -34.84 17.60
C THR A 727 34.81 -35.90 18.42
N ILE A 728 35.56 -36.59 19.29
CA ILE A 728 35.01 -37.59 20.22
C ILE A 728 35.40 -37.16 21.64
N SER A 729 34.43 -36.81 22.47
CA SER A 729 34.70 -36.36 23.85
C SER A 729 33.48 -36.47 24.77
N GLY A 730 33.69 -36.62 26.07
CA GLY A 730 32.58 -36.67 27.04
C GLY A 730 31.68 -37.91 26.93
N ASN A 731 32.13 -38.96 26.24
CA ASN A 731 31.46 -40.27 26.19
C ASN A 731 31.89 -41.17 27.38
N GLY A 732 31.22 -42.30 27.54
CA GLY A 732 31.50 -43.29 28.58
C GLY A 732 32.92 -43.91 28.51
N PRO A 733 33.44 -44.41 29.65
CA PRO A 733 34.80 -44.96 29.76
C PRO A 733 35.01 -46.30 29.04
#